data_AF-A0A8J4WAR1-F1
#
_entry.id   AF-A0A8J4WAR1-F1
#
_cell.length_a   1.000
_cell.length_b   1.000
_cell.length_c   1.000
_cell.angle_alpha   90.00
_cell.angle_beta   90.00
_cell.angle_gamma   90.00
#
_symmetry.space_group_name_H-M   'P 1'
#
loop_
_entity.id
_entity.type
_entity.pdbx_description
1 polymer ?
#
loop_
_entity_poly.entity_id
_entity_poly.type
_entity_poly.pdbx_seq_one_letter_code
_entity_poly.pdbx_strand_id
1 'polypeptide(L)'
;MSELDNRIGLPAARRRVSNTSQRRTASLRVQRIRENMLAYGFLAPSLLLFAVFLFYPMFKSVYLSMHSTDPTGQIAAYVGLDNFKAVFQSGLFLQGMKVTLLFVLFTVPTGMLAALILAALTHNRFKGMRVFQFVFSLPVVLSVGSSAVIWKFLFHPTLGMLNYLLGKVGIDPIPWLTSPDWALISISIMTIWMNLGFNYIILSSGLQGIPEEIYESAKIDGAGPLLTFRKISMPLLSPTLFFVTVVSIIGAFQSFGQINILTRGGPMDSTNVFVYSIYQEAFVNFRFGTGSAQALILFAVIMLLTLIQFKWVERKDASAYPPHIIPRSIDLSNFAEVFDIVPIGSFIGNTFLVAGLTMLGQLVTASMAAYAFAKMEFKGKNVIFSMFVATMMIPWEVTMIPNYLTVRSWGWLDTYQGLTIPFLATAFGTFLLRQFFMQLPKELFEAAKIDGCGHIRYFVSHVLPLSRPALGTLAIYSFLSMYNSYLWPLLVTNTPEMRTVQIGISMLEFQESTAWNLVFAGTAMVILPSLLLLVFGLKQLVRGEKAINQLASDFNASHPDIQVKPIYQGKYDESLNKLKASMGSDSGPDIIQVYEIGSKFMIDSGMITPVQQFIDKDKFDLSQLEPNIIRYYTIDGKLNAMPFNTSNPILYYNKDMFKAAGLDPENPPKTYEEFEQAAKALAKDGKPGASMAIYGWFMEQFFANQNADYVNNGNGRTGAATESLLNSEAGVKTLTWWKKMMDEKTVSNLGRSTDDTTAAFTAQQIGMTLDSTAGLRKIVEGAGGKFELGTGFLPRPADAKEGGVVVGGASLYIMNNKSEAQQQAAWEFIKYLATPAVQANWSVATGYFPITTAAYDEQVLKDNMAKYPQFQTAVDQLHASADSTATSGAVMGVFPEARQIVEGAIETVLNGQGTPQDALDAAAKQITDKIAQYNSTVKK
;
A
#
# COMPACT_ATOMS: atom_id res chain seq x y z
N MET A 1 7.64 71.72 5.14
CA MET A 1 7.04 71.00 4.01
C MET A 1 6.03 70.02 4.59
N SER A 2 4.78 70.39 4.89
CA SER A 2 3.95 71.54 4.46
C SER A 2 3.74 71.64 2.95
N GLU A 3 2.53 72.11 2.58
CA GLU A 3 2.07 72.37 1.21
C GLU A 3 1.80 71.15 0.33
N LEU A 4 0.59 70.60 0.45
CA LEU A 4 -0.25 70.13 -0.68
C LEU A 4 -1.67 69.74 -0.24
N ASP A 5 -1.82 69.35 1.03
CA ASP A 5 -3.00 68.73 1.65
C ASP A 5 -4.21 69.67 1.89
N ASN A 6 -4.42 70.68 1.04
CA ASN A 6 -5.40 71.76 1.30
C ASN A 6 -6.10 72.32 0.04
N ARG A 7 -6.52 71.44 -0.88
CA ARG A 7 -7.52 71.75 -1.92
C ARG A 7 -8.50 70.58 -2.12
N ILE A 8 -9.76 70.92 -2.39
CA ILE A 8 -10.94 70.05 -2.54
C ILE A 8 -11.56 69.61 -1.20
N GLY A 9 -12.66 70.26 -0.81
CA GLY A 9 -13.50 69.85 0.32
C GLY A 9 -14.85 69.29 -0.15
N LEU A 10 -15.32 68.22 0.49
CA LEU A 10 -16.66 67.64 0.31
C LEU A 10 -17.27 67.24 1.68
N PRO A 11 -18.61 67.27 1.84
CA PRO A 11 -19.25 67.28 3.17
C PRO A 11 -19.47 65.90 3.79
N ALA A 12 -19.48 65.85 5.13
CA ALA A 12 -19.60 64.61 5.91
C ALA A 12 -21.06 64.11 6.08
N ALA A 13 -21.30 62.84 5.73
CA ALA A 13 -22.60 62.17 5.91
C ALA A 13 -22.62 61.26 7.15
N ARG A 14 -23.47 61.58 8.14
CA ARG A 14 -23.69 60.74 9.34
C ARG A 14 -24.47 59.46 9.00
N ARG A 15 -23.91 58.27 9.24
CA ARG A 15 -24.66 56.99 9.22
C ARG A 15 -25.23 56.65 10.61
N ARG A 16 -26.53 56.36 10.69
CA ARG A 16 -27.15 55.64 11.81
C ARG A 16 -26.77 54.16 11.75
N VAL A 17 -26.52 53.54 12.90
CA VAL A 17 -26.36 52.08 13.07
C VAL A 17 -27.66 51.50 13.63
N SER A 18 -28.05 50.29 13.22
CA SER A 18 -29.29 49.62 13.66
C SER A 18 -29.05 48.17 14.10
N ASN A 19 -29.88 47.70 15.06
CA ASN A 19 -29.70 46.47 15.83
C ASN A 19 -29.93 45.18 15.02
N THR A 20 -28.98 44.82 14.15
CA THR A 20 -29.03 43.61 13.30
C THR A 20 -28.24 42.41 13.86
N SER A 21 -27.40 42.60 14.88
CA SER A 21 -26.48 41.57 15.41
C SER A 21 -27.19 40.37 16.05
N GLN A 22 -28.21 40.60 16.88
CA GLN A 22 -28.85 39.54 17.69
C GLN A 22 -29.62 38.49 16.87
N ARG A 23 -30.09 38.79 15.65
CA ARG A 23 -30.75 37.79 14.79
C ARG A 23 -29.78 36.83 14.09
N ARG A 24 -28.51 37.22 13.87
CA ARG A 24 -27.51 36.38 13.17
C ARG A 24 -26.92 35.26 14.04
N THR A 25 -26.82 35.45 15.35
CA THR A 25 -26.24 34.43 16.25
C THR A 25 -27.15 33.21 16.44
N ALA A 26 -28.47 33.40 16.38
CA ALA A 26 -29.45 32.32 16.50
C ALA A 26 -29.39 31.34 15.31
N SER A 27 -29.27 31.82 14.06
CA SER A 27 -29.25 30.97 12.87
C SER A 27 -28.01 30.07 12.82
N LEU A 28 -26.83 30.61 13.14
CA LEU A 28 -25.58 29.86 13.20
C LEU A 28 -25.63 28.72 14.24
N ARG A 29 -26.30 28.94 15.38
CA ARG A 29 -26.50 27.89 16.40
C ARG A 29 -27.38 26.76 15.87
N VAL A 30 -28.48 27.07 15.17
CA VAL A 30 -29.37 26.07 14.55
C VAL A 30 -28.67 25.30 13.43
N GLN A 31 -27.89 25.99 12.59
CA GLN A 31 -27.12 25.36 11.51
C GLN A 31 -26.09 24.38 12.06
N ARG A 32 -25.32 24.78 13.09
CA ARG A 32 -24.34 23.90 13.74
C ARG A 32 -25.00 22.70 14.45
N ILE A 33 -26.22 22.84 14.98
CA ILE A 33 -26.99 21.71 15.53
C ILE A 33 -27.38 20.74 14.41
N ARG A 34 -27.88 21.22 13.26
CA ARG A 34 -28.21 20.37 12.11
C ARG A 34 -26.98 19.61 11.58
N GLU A 35 -25.83 20.26 11.51
CA GLU A 35 -24.58 19.66 11.04
C GLU A 35 -24.06 18.58 12.01
N ASN A 36 -24.15 18.80 13.33
CA ASN A 36 -23.91 17.75 14.33
C ASN A 36 -24.88 16.56 14.15
N MET A 37 -26.19 16.81 14.02
CA MET A 37 -27.18 15.73 13.85
C MET A 37 -26.95 14.91 12.57
N LEU A 38 -26.57 15.55 11.46
CA LEU A 38 -26.19 14.84 10.24
C LEU A 38 -24.91 14.02 10.43
N ALA A 39 -23.90 14.52 11.15
CA ALA A 39 -22.68 13.77 11.45
C ALA A 39 -22.97 12.52 12.28
N TYR A 40 -23.80 12.65 13.31
CA TYR A 40 -24.29 11.51 14.07
C TYR A 40 -25.16 10.57 13.22
N GLY A 41 -25.94 11.08 12.26
CA GLY A 41 -26.71 10.26 11.31
C GLY A 41 -25.84 9.45 10.36
N PHE A 42 -24.71 10.01 9.89
CA PHE A 42 -23.71 9.27 9.10
C PHE A 42 -22.94 8.24 9.93
N LEU A 43 -22.64 8.55 11.19
CA LEU A 43 -22.04 7.59 12.12
C LEU A 43 -23.04 6.54 12.61
N ALA A 44 -24.35 6.83 12.59
CA ALA A 44 -25.38 6.03 13.28
C ALA A 44 -25.40 4.56 12.87
N PRO A 45 -25.23 4.13 11.61
CA PRO A 45 -25.14 2.71 11.28
C PRO A 45 -23.98 2.02 12.00
N SER A 46 -22.75 2.56 11.89
CA SER A 46 -21.56 1.98 12.54
C SER A 46 -21.57 2.13 14.06
N LEU A 47 -22.08 3.25 14.59
CA LEU A 47 -22.22 3.46 16.03
C LEU A 47 -23.31 2.59 16.65
N LEU A 48 -24.43 2.34 15.97
CA LEU A 48 -25.48 1.44 16.44
C LEU A 48 -24.98 0.00 16.37
N LEU A 49 -24.34 -0.41 15.28
CA LEU A 49 -23.75 -1.74 15.16
C LEU A 49 -22.65 -1.97 16.21
N PHE A 50 -21.76 -1.01 16.45
CA PHE A 50 -20.79 -1.12 17.55
C PHE A 50 -21.45 -1.03 18.93
N ALA A 51 -22.47 -0.20 19.14
CA ALA A 51 -23.18 -0.14 20.42
C ALA A 51 -23.85 -1.49 20.73
N VAL A 52 -24.47 -2.13 19.74
CA VAL A 52 -25.27 -3.36 19.88
C VAL A 52 -24.44 -4.64 19.84
N PHE A 53 -23.41 -4.72 18.99
CA PHE A 53 -22.63 -5.94 18.71
C PHE A 53 -21.16 -5.87 19.16
N LEU A 54 -20.72 -4.76 19.77
CA LEU A 54 -19.37 -4.64 20.34
C LEU A 54 -19.35 -4.10 21.78
N PHE A 55 -19.84 -2.89 22.03
CA PHE A 55 -19.82 -2.28 23.35
C PHE A 55 -20.84 -2.91 24.33
N TYR A 56 -22.11 -3.05 23.95
CA TYR A 56 -23.10 -3.77 24.78
C TYR A 56 -22.65 -5.20 25.10
N PRO A 57 -22.14 -6.00 24.13
CA PRO A 57 -21.56 -7.31 24.43
C PRO A 57 -20.35 -7.25 25.35
N MET A 58 -19.40 -6.33 25.15
CA MET A 58 -18.25 -6.17 26.04
C MET A 58 -18.69 -5.89 27.49
N PHE A 59 -19.60 -4.93 27.70
CA PHE A 59 -20.17 -4.66 29.01
C PHE A 59 -21.02 -5.81 29.55
N LYS A 60 -21.73 -6.54 28.68
CA LYS A 60 -22.52 -7.73 29.05
C LYS A 60 -21.65 -8.93 29.40
N SER A 61 -20.45 -9.09 28.82
CA SER A 61 -19.45 -10.07 29.28
C SER A 61 -18.93 -9.72 30.66
N VAL A 62 -18.65 -8.44 30.95
CA VAL A 62 -18.31 -8.00 32.32
C VAL A 62 -19.48 -8.30 33.26
N TYR A 63 -20.70 -7.91 32.90
CA TYR A 63 -21.89 -8.18 33.73
C TYR A 63 -22.13 -9.68 33.97
N LEU A 64 -22.10 -10.52 32.93
CA LEU A 64 -22.23 -11.98 33.01
C LEU A 64 -21.10 -12.60 33.85
N SER A 65 -19.86 -12.11 33.72
CA SER A 65 -18.75 -12.60 34.55
C SER A 65 -18.94 -12.35 36.05
N MET A 66 -19.79 -11.40 36.43
CA MET A 66 -20.13 -11.09 37.83
C MET A 66 -21.40 -11.81 38.35
N HIS A 67 -22.03 -12.66 37.52
CA HIS A 67 -23.28 -13.35 37.85
C HIS A 67 -23.22 -14.85 37.53
N SER A 68 -24.02 -15.63 38.25
CA SER A 68 -24.37 -16.99 37.83
C SER A 68 -25.49 -16.93 36.79
N THR A 69 -25.45 -17.86 35.83
CA THR A 69 -26.44 -17.94 34.74
C THR A 69 -27.12 -19.29 34.70
N ASP A 70 -28.39 -19.30 34.28
CA ASP A 70 -29.08 -20.53 33.90
C ASP A 70 -28.58 -21.05 32.52
N PRO A 71 -28.99 -22.26 32.09
CA PRO A 71 -28.64 -22.79 30.76
C PRO A 71 -29.25 -22.04 29.56
N THR A 72 -30.11 -21.04 29.79
CA THR A 72 -30.62 -20.15 28.72
C THR A 72 -29.76 -18.90 28.54
N GLY A 73 -28.90 -18.57 29.51
CA GLY A 73 -28.10 -17.35 29.58
C GLY A 73 -28.76 -16.21 30.36
N GLN A 74 -29.83 -16.50 31.10
CA GLN A 74 -30.48 -15.56 32.01
C GLN A 74 -29.76 -15.55 33.38
N ILE A 75 -29.89 -14.45 34.10
CA ILE A 75 -29.23 -14.23 35.39
C ILE A 75 -29.95 -15.00 36.49
N ALA A 76 -29.23 -15.86 37.21
CA ALA A 76 -29.75 -16.58 38.38
C ALA A 76 -29.48 -15.82 39.69
N ALA A 77 -28.24 -15.38 39.91
CA ALA A 77 -27.84 -14.57 41.06
C ALA A 77 -26.55 -13.77 40.79
N TYR A 78 -26.36 -12.64 41.49
CA TYR A 78 -25.08 -11.94 41.55
C TYR A 78 -24.09 -12.72 42.42
N VAL A 79 -22.87 -12.93 41.91
CA VAL A 79 -21.83 -13.74 42.59
C VAL A 79 -20.49 -13.00 42.74
N GLY A 80 -20.46 -11.70 42.44
CA GLY A 80 -19.24 -10.89 42.54
C GLY A 80 -18.11 -11.50 41.70
N LEU A 81 -16.96 -11.74 42.32
CA LEU A 81 -15.78 -12.33 41.65
C LEU A 81 -15.75 -13.86 41.68
N ASP A 82 -16.82 -14.55 42.11
CA ASP A 82 -16.76 -15.99 42.36
C ASP A 82 -16.63 -16.83 41.08
N ASN A 83 -17.11 -16.34 39.92
CA ASN A 83 -16.77 -16.95 38.63
C ASN A 83 -15.25 -16.91 38.36
N PHE A 84 -14.58 -15.79 38.64
CA PHE A 84 -13.13 -15.67 38.47
C PHE A 84 -12.39 -16.59 39.44
N LYS A 85 -12.83 -16.69 40.71
CA LYS A 85 -12.28 -17.66 41.67
C LYS A 85 -12.44 -19.09 41.16
N ALA A 86 -13.64 -19.48 40.75
CA ALA A 86 -13.94 -20.81 40.23
C ALA A 86 -13.13 -21.14 38.96
N VAL A 87 -12.91 -20.15 38.08
CA VAL A 87 -12.02 -20.27 36.92
C VAL A 87 -10.57 -20.51 37.36
N PHE A 88 -9.99 -19.66 38.21
CA PHE A 88 -8.60 -19.84 38.69
C PHE A 88 -8.39 -21.08 39.59
N GLN A 89 -9.45 -21.61 40.20
CA GLN A 89 -9.44 -22.84 41.00
C GLN A 89 -9.79 -24.10 40.19
N SER A 90 -10.27 -23.96 38.94
CA SER A 90 -10.62 -25.10 38.09
C SER A 90 -9.36 -25.77 37.55
N GLY A 91 -9.17 -27.05 37.91
CA GLY A 91 -8.09 -27.87 37.37
C GLY A 91 -8.13 -27.97 35.84
N LEU A 92 -9.33 -28.00 35.24
CA LEU A 92 -9.52 -28.00 33.79
C LEU A 92 -9.07 -26.67 33.16
N PHE A 93 -9.34 -25.53 33.79
CA PHE A 93 -8.87 -24.23 33.32
C PHE A 93 -7.35 -24.07 33.43
N LEU A 94 -6.77 -24.50 34.56
CA LEU A 94 -5.31 -24.47 34.75
C LEU A 94 -4.61 -25.44 33.78
N GLN A 95 -5.21 -26.60 33.50
CA GLN A 95 -4.78 -27.51 32.44
C GLN A 95 -4.90 -26.84 31.06
N GLY A 96 -6.02 -26.21 30.72
CA GLY A 96 -6.21 -25.54 29.43
C GLY A 96 -5.24 -24.36 29.22
N MET A 97 -4.94 -23.59 30.27
CA MET A 97 -3.89 -22.57 30.24
C MET A 97 -2.50 -23.22 30.03
N LYS A 98 -2.18 -24.29 30.75
CA LYS A 98 -0.92 -25.05 30.55
C LYS A 98 -0.81 -25.61 29.12
N VAL A 99 -1.88 -26.19 28.59
CA VAL A 99 -1.96 -26.73 27.22
C VAL A 99 -1.81 -25.60 26.20
N THR A 100 -2.39 -24.42 26.43
CA THR A 100 -2.23 -23.24 25.57
C THR A 100 -0.78 -22.71 25.59
N LEU A 101 -0.16 -22.63 26.77
CA LEU A 101 1.24 -22.22 26.91
C LEU A 101 2.19 -23.23 26.26
N LEU A 102 1.94 -24.54 26.40
CA LEU A 102 2.66 -25.59 25.68
C LEU A 102 2.44 -25.49 24.17
N PHE A 103 1.21 -25.23 23.72
CA PHE A 103 0.89 -25.04 22.30
C PHE A 103 1.61 -23.85 21.69
N VAL A 104 1.68 -22.71 22.40
CA VAL A 104 2.47 -21.53 22.02
C VAL A 104 3.97 -21.87 22.00
N LEU A 105 4.48 -22.57 23.02
CA LEU A 105 5.88 -23.01 23.13
C LEU A 105 6.29 -24.02 22.05
N PHE A 106 5.36 -24.85 21.57
CA PHE A 106 5.58 -25.77 20.47
C PHE A 106 5.46 -25.08 19.11
N THR A 107 4.45 -24.23 18.90
CA THR A 107 4.18 -23.63 17.59
C THR A 107 5.06 -22.43 17.26
N VAL A 108 5.22 -21.48 18.18
CA VAL A 108 5.90 -20.21 17.87
C VAL A 108 7.42 -20.36 17.73
N PRO A 109 8.16 -20.88 18.73
CA PRO A 109 9.61 -21.06 18.61
C PRO A 109 9.98 -22.01 17.46
N THR A 110 9.28 -23.14 17.31
CA THR A 110 9.59 -24.12 16.26
C THR A 110 9.20 -23.60 14.88
N GLY A 111 8.05 -22.93 14.74
CA GLY A 111 7.61 -22.33 13.47
C GLY A 111 8.50 -21.16 13.04
N MET A 112 8.97 -20.35 14.00
CA MET A 112 10.00 -19.33 13.74
C MET A 112 11.34 -19.95 13.37
N LEU A 113 11.81 -20.97 14.11
CA LEU A 113 13.09 -21.61 13.84
C LEU A 113 13.09 -22.33 12.47
N ALA A 114 12.00 -23.02 12.13
CA ALA A 114 11.83 -23.64 10.82
C ALA A 114 11.79 -22.58 9.70
N ALA A 115 11.01 -21.51 9.87
CA ALA A 115 10.97 -20.40 8.91
C ALA A 115 12.34 -19.69 8.76
N LEU A 116 13.09 -19.54 9.86
CA LEU A 116 14.41 -18.92 9.89
C LEU A 116 15.47 -19.82 9.23
N ILE A 117 15.42 -21.14 9.46
CA ILE A 117 16.27 -22.12 8.79
C ILE A 117 15.95 -22.14 7.29
N LEU A 118 14.66 -22.14 6.89
CA LEU A 118 14.27 -22.05 5.49
C LEU A 118 14.71 -20.74 4.85
N ALA A 119 14.58 -19.61 5.54
CA ALA A 119 15.07 -18.30 5.08
C ALA A 119 16.61 -18.29 4.91
N ALA A 120 17.37 -18.85 5.86
CA ALA A 120 18.83 -18.96 5.77
C ALA A 120 19.32 -19.96 4.71
N LEU A 121 18.61 -21.07 4.51
CA LEU A 121 18.91 -22.04 3.45
C LEU A 121 18.60 -21.46 2.06
N THR A 122 17.47 -20.75 1.92
CA THR A 122 17.04 -20.13 0.65
C THR A 122 17.75 -18.83 0.30
N HIS A 123 18.48 -18.23 1.24
CA HIS A 123 19.40 -17.12 0.99
C HIS A 123 20.55 -17.53 0.05
N ASN A 124 20.99 -18.79 0.09
CA ASN A 124 22.02 -19.31 -0.81
C ASN A 124 21.46 -19.49 -2.23
N ARG A 125 22.09 -18.83 -3.22
CA ARG A 125 21.57 -18.65 -4.60
C ARG A 125 21.62 -19.92 -5.50
N PHE A 126 21.19 -21.08 -5.01
CA PHE A 126 21.16 -22.33 -5.80
C PHE A 126 20.07 -22.31 -6.90
N LYS A 127 20.31 -23.04 -7.99
CA LYS A 127 19.32 -23.20 -9.08
C LYS A 127 18.04 -23.86 -8.56
N GLY A 128 16.89 -23.28 -8.92
CA GLY A 128 15.55 -23.75 -8.52
C GLY A 128 14.96 -23.08 -7.27
N MET A 129 15.72 -22.27 -6.53
CA MET A 129 15.31 -21.79 -5.19
C MET A 129 13.95 -21.07 -5.17
N ARG A 130 13.62 -20.25 -6.17
CA ARG A 130 12.32 -19.52 -6.21
C ARG A 130 11.09 -20.44 -6.16
N VAL A 131 11.19 -21.66 -6.70
CA VAL A 131 10.09 -22.66 -6.63
C VAL A 131 9.92 -23.19 -5.21
N PHE A 132 11.04 -23.46 -4.53
CA PHE A 132 11.06 -23.86 -3.11
C PHE A 132 10.43 -22.76 -2.24
N GLN A 133 10.86 -21.50 -2.42
CA GLN A 133 10.31 -20.35 -1.70
C GLN A 133 8.80 -20.15 -1.93
N PHE A 134 8.32 -20.38 -3.16
CA PHE A 134 6.88 -20.35 -3.45
C PHE A 134 6.11 -21.49 -2.75
N VAL A 135 6.60 -22.73 -2.82
CA VAL A 135 5.97 -23.90 -2.20
C VAL A 135 5.83 -23.74 -0.69
N PHE A 136 6.83 -23.17 -0.01
CA PHE A 136 6.73 -22.90 1.43
C PHE A 136 5.86 -21.68 1.78
N SER A 137 5.56 -20.79 0.83
CA SER A 137 4.66 -19.65 1.05
C SER A 137 3.16 -19.99 0.90
N LEU A 138 2.82 -20.99 0.08
CA LEU A 138 1.44 -21.42 -0.20
C LEU A 138 0.50 -21.61 1.02
N PRO A 139 0.94 -22.16 2.18
CA PRO A 139 0.03 -22.45 3.29
C PRO A 139 -0.72 -21.22 3.84
N VAL A 140 -0.21 -20.00 3.64
CA VAL A 140 -0.83 -18.75 4.12
C VAL A 140 -2.18 -18.45 3.46
N VAL A 141 -2.51 -19.09 2.34
CA VAL A 141 -3.76 -18.88 1.58
C VAL A 141 -4.85 -19.93 1.94
N LEU A 142 -4.48 -20.99 2.65
CA LEU A 142 -5.37 -22.11 2.94
C LEU A 142 -6.21 -21.86 4.20
N SER A 143 -7.51 -22.12 4.13
CA SER A 143 -8.38 -21.99 5.31
C SER A 143 -8.04 -23.05 6.38
N VAL A 144 -8.34 -22.76 7.65
CA VAL A 144 -8.12 -23.70 8.75
C VAL A 144 -8.96 -24.97 8.56
N GLY A 145 -10.17 -24.87 7.98
CA GLY A 145 -11.02 -26.01 7.65
C GLY A 145 -10.40 -26.93 6.60
N SER A 146 -10.03 -26.36 5.44
CA SER A 146 -9.35 -27.08 4.36
C SER A 146 -8.07 -27.75 4.83
N SER A 147 -7.27 -27.01 5.61
CA SER A 147 -5.99 -27.49 6.14
C SER A 147 -6.17 -28.61 7.17
N ALA A 148 -7.14 -28.49 8.09
CA ALA A 148 -7.39 -29.52 9.10
C ALA A 148 -7.79 -30.85 8.46
N VAL A 149 -8.66 -30.83 7.45
CA VAL A 149 -9.07 -32.05 6.73
C VAL A 149 -7.90 -32.72 6.00
N ILE A 150 -7.05 -31.94 5.32
CA ILE A 150 -5.83 -32.46 4.67
C ILE A 150 -4.91 -33.13 5.71
N TRP A 151 -4.67 -32.47 6.85
CA TRP A 151 -3.80 -33.02 7.91
C TRP A 151 -4.42 -34.20 8.65
N LYS A 152 -5.74 -34.27 8.78
CA LYS A 152 -6.44 -35.41 9.40
C LYS A 152 -6.24 -36.71 8.61
N PHE A 153 -6.21 -36.63 7.28
CA PHE A 153 -5.80 -37.75 6.43
C PHE A 153 -4.33 -38.14 6.66
N LEU A 154 -3.41 -37.16 6.67
CA LEU A 154 -1.97 -37.43 6.85
C LEU A 154 -1.65 -38.09 8.20
N PHE A 155 -2.39 -37.72 9.25
CA PHE A 155 -2.32 -38.28 10.61
C PHE A 155 -3.14 -39.57 10.82
N HIS A 156 -3.86 -40.07 9.81
CA HIS A 156 -4.72 -41.25 9.96
C HIS A 156 -3.88 -42.50 10.31
N PRO A 157 -4.23 -43.29 11.35
CA PRO A 157 -3.31 -44.26 11.94
C PRO A 157 -2.87 -45.40 10.99
N THR A 158 -3.73 -45.84 10.06
CA THR A 158 -3.43 -46.89 9.07
C THR A 158 -3.22 -46.35 7.66
N LEU A 159 -4.19 -45.59 7.14
CA LEU A 159 -4.17 -45.00 5.78
C LEU A 159 -3.25 -43.77 5.62
N GLY A 160 -2.78 -43.17 6.71
CA GLY A 160 -2.08 -41.88 6.67
C GLY A 160 -0.65 -41.98 6.18
N MET A 161 -0.28 -41.06 5.28
CA MET A 161 1.05 -41.04 4.65
C MET A 161 2.20 -40.95 5.67
N LEU A 162 1.98 -40.33 6.84
CA LEU A 162 3.01 -40.25 7.89
C LEU A 162 3.33 -41.62 8.49
N ASN A 163 2.33 -42.42 8.87
CA ASN A 163 2.56 -43.76 9.40
C ASN A 163 3.04 -44.74 8.31
N TYR A 164 2.61 -44.57 7.06
CA TYR A 164 3.18 -45.31 5.91
C TYR A 164 4.68 -45.04 5.72
N LEU A 165 5.13 -43.79 5.93
CA LEU A 165 6.56 -43.44 5.87
C LEU A 165 7.33 -43.94 7.10
N LEU A 166 6.75 -43.90 8.30
CA LEU A 166 7.35 -44.47 9.52
C LEU A 166 7.55 -45.99 9.41
N GLY A 167 6.55 -46.71 8.89
CA GLY A 167 6.65 -48.17 8.67
C GLY A 167 7.77 -48.55 7.70
N LYS A 168 8.09 -47.70 6.70
CA LYS A 168 9.24 -47.91 5.79
C LYS A 168 10.60 -47.78 6.45
N VAL A 169 10.69 -47.11 7.61
CA VAL A 169 11.93 -46.98 8.39
C VAL A 169 11.89 -47.80 9.69
N GLY A 170 10.93 -48.72 9.83
CA GLY A 170 10.83 -49.64 10.97
C GLY A 170 10.34 -49.00 12.26
N ILE A 171 9.63 -47.87 12.19
CA ILE A 171 9.02 -47.20 13.36
C ILE A 171 7.54 -47.57 13.43
N ASP A 172 7.07 -47.94 14.62
CA ASP A 172 5.68 -48.33 14.87
C ASP A 172 4.68 -47.19 14.56
N PRO A 173 3.45 -47.50 14.09
CA PRO A 173 2.45 -46.49 13.74
C PRO A 173 2.07 -45.58 14.93
N ILE A 174 2.29 -44.27 14.78
CA ILE A 174 1.99 -43.31 15.84
C ILE A 174 0.48 -43.01 15.87
N PRO A 175 -0.19 -43.06 17.05
CA PRO A 175 -1.59 -42.69 17.23
C PRO A 175 -1.78 -41.16 17.30
N TRP A 176 -1.39 -40.46 16.23
CA TRP A 176 -1.19 -39.00 16.16
C TRP A 176 -2.28 -38.15 16.84
N LEU A 177 -3.56 -38.41 16.54
CA LEU A 177 -4.71 -37.64 17.07
C LEU A 177 -5.45 -38.35 18.21
N THR A 178 -5.03 -39.56 18.59
CA THR A 178 -5.76 -40.44 19.54
C THR A 178 -4.99 -40.80 20.80
N SER A 179 -3.68 -40.50 20.88
CA SER A 179 -2.90 -40.47 22.13
C SER A 179 -2.84 -39.04 22.71
N PRO A 180 -2.95 -38.86 24.04
CA PRO A 180 -2.82 -37.55 24.67
C PRO A 180 -1.39 -36.97 24.57
N ASP A 181 -0.39 -37.83 24.40
CA ASP A 181 1.02 -37.43 24.26
C ASP A 181 1.30 -36.85 22.86
N TRP A 182 0.62 -37.37 21.83
CA TRP A 182 0.82 -37.00 20.44
C TRP A 182 -0.19 -36.00 19.88
N ALA A 183 -1.39 -35.90 20.45
CA ALA A 183 -2.46 -35.06 19.90
C ALA A 183 -2.07 -33.58 19.86
N LEU A 184 -1.50 -33.04 20.94
CA LEU A 184 -1.06 -31.64 20.98
C LEU A 184 0.07 -31.37 19.98
N ILE A 185 1.05 -32.28 19.91
CA ILE A 185 2.18 -32.22 18.98
C ILE A 185 1.68 -32.22 17.52
N SER A 186 0.71 -33.06 17.18
CA SER A 186 0.13 -33.18 15.84
C SER A 186 -0.57 -31.88 15.39
N ILE A 187 -1.38 -31.28 16.26
CA ILE A 187 -2.01 -29.98 15.97
C ILE A 187 -0.94 -28.88 15.87
N SER A 188 0.11 -28.93 16.71
CA SER A 188 1.24 -28.02 16.60
C SER A 188 1.99 -28.15 15.27
N ILE A 189 2.23 -29.37 14.76
CA ILE A 189 2.87 -29.61 13.45
C ILE A 189 2.04 -28.98 12.31
N MET A 190 0.72 -29.23 12.28
CA MET A 190 -0.18 -28.58 11.30
C MET A 190 -0.13 -27.05 11.44
N THR A 191 -0.19 -26.54 12.66
CA THR A 191 -0.23 -25.08 12.93
C THR A 191 1.10 -24.41 12.58
N ILE A 192 2.23 -25.09 12.80
CA ILE A 192 3.55 -24.67 12.32
C ILE A 192 3.50 -24.57 10.80
N TRP A 193 3.07 -25.61 10.08
CA TRP A 193 3.02 -25.63 8.61
C TRP A 193 2.12 -24.53 8.02
N MET A 194 0.94 -24.29 8.59
CA MET A 194 0.05 -23.20 8.15
C MET A 194 0.72 -21.82 8.29
N ASN A 195 1.32 -21.54 9.44
CA ASN A 195 1.97 -20.26 9.71
C ASN A 195 3.39 -20.15 9.09
N LEU A 196 3.94 -21.27 8.61
CA LEU A 196 5.31 -21.35 8.08
C LEU A 196 5.49 -20.38 6.92
N GLY A 197 4.50 -20.26 6.02
CA GLY A 197 4.57 -19.35 4.88
C GLY A 197 4.62 -17.88 5.28
N PHE A 198 3.80 -17.46 6.25
CA PHE A 198 3.80 -16.10 6.80
C PHE A 198 5.15 -15.79 7.48
N ASN A 199 5.59 -16.66 8.38
CA ASN A 199 6.85 -16.50 9.11
C ASN A 199 8.06 -16.51 8.15
N TYR A 200 8.04 -17.39 7.14
CA TYR A 200 9.08 -17.53 6.14
C TYR A 200 9.20 -16.27 5.26
N ILE A 201 8.08 -15.73 4.74
CA ILE A 201 8.10 -14.50 3.94
C ILE A 201 8.77 -13.36 4.71
N ILE A 202 8.37 -13.16 5.98
CA ILE A 202 8.84 -12.04 6.78
C ILE A 202 10.31 -12.21 7.19
N LEU A 203 10.71 -13.40 7.65
CA LEU A 203 12.11 -13.66 8.03
C LEU A 203 13.05 -13.72 6.83
N SER A 204 12.59 -14.19 5.66
CA SER A 204 13.34 -14.11 4.40
C SER A 204 13.49 -12.66 3.94
N SER A 205 12.45 -11.83 4.05
CA SER A 205 12.57 -10.40 3.75
C SER A 205 13.55 -9.69 4.69
N GLY A 206 13.55 -10.04 5.98
CA GLY A 206 14.51 -9.49 6.94
C GLY A 206 15.95 -9.92 6.67
N LEU A 207 16.21 -11.20 6.37
CA LEU A 207 17.57 -11.68 6.04
C LEU A 207 18.09 -11.09 4.72
N GLN A 208 17.22 -10.84 3.75
CA GLN A 208 17.57 -10.14 2.50
C GLN A 208 17.80 -8.63 2.69
N GLY A 209 17.34 -8.04 3.80
CA GLY A 209 17.62 -6.65 4.18
C GLY A 209 18.99 -6.44 4.84
N ILE A 210 19.77 -7.49 5.06
CA ILE A 210 21.12 -7.41 5.64
C ILE A 210 22.13 -7.29 4.49
N PRO A 211 22.92 -6.20 4.38
CA PRO A 211 23.84 -6.00 3.27
C PRO A 211 24.88 -7.13 3.11
N GLU A 212 25.12 -7.55 1.87
CA GLU A 212 26.02 -8.68 1.56
C GLU A 212 27.48 -8.39 1.99
N GLU A 213 27.88 -7.11 1.93
CA GLU A 213 29.14 -6.56 2.48
C GLU A 213 29.45 -7.01 3.93
N ILE A 214 28.45 -7.09 4.81
CA ILE A 214 28.67 -7.47 6.21
C ILE A 214 28.97 -8.98 6.32
N TYR A 215 28.43 -9.79 5.40
CA TYR A 215 28.79 -11.21 5.29
C TYR A 215 30.17 -11.40 4.64
N GLU A 216 30.61 -10.51 3.75
CA GLU A 216 31.93 -10.58 3.13
C GLU A 216 33.04 -10.12 4.08
N SER A 217 32.85 -8.99 4.76
CA SER A 217 33.69 -8.54 5.87
C SER A 217 33.89 -9.65 6.91
N ALA A 218 32.80 -10.30 7.33
CA ALA A 218 32.87 -11.45 8.25
C ALA A 218 33.67 -12.65 7.68
N LYS A 219 33.55 -12.97 6.39
CA LYS A 219 34.36 -14.04 5.74
C LYS A 219 35.85 -13.67 5.71
N ILE A 220 36.18 -12.40 5.47
CA ILE A 220 37.56 -11.87 5.46
C ILE A 220 38.18 -11.96 6.85
N ASP A 221 37.41 -11.64 7.90
CA ASP A 221 37.76 -11.86 9.32
C ASP A 221 37.81 -13.36 9.73
N GLY A 222 37.61 -14.29 8.80
CA GLY A 222 37.64 -15.74 9.05
C GLY A 222 36.41 -16.28 9.78
N ALA A 223 35.33 -15.50 9.91
CA ALA A 223 34.11 -15.94 10.58
C ALA A 223 33.35 -16.96 9.72
N GLY A 224 33.41 -18.23 10.13
CA GLY A 224 32.63 -19.30 9.51
C GLY A 224 31.11 -19.08 9.62
N PRO A 225 30.29 -19.69 8.75
CA PRO A 225 28.87 -19.34 8.58
C PRO A 225 28.02 -19.31 9.86
N LEU A 226 28.28 -20.22 10.81
CA LEU A 226 27.58 -20.27 12.09
C LEU A 226 27.93 -19.09 13.02
N LEU A 227 29.17 -18.59 12.97
CA LEU A 227 29.59 -17.42 13.73
C LEU A 227 28.94 -16.16 13.16
N THR A 228 29.00 -15.99 11.84
CA THR A 228 28.36 -14.90 11.09
C THR A 228 26.86 -14.87 11.34
N PHE A 229 26.17 -16.01 11.20
CA PHE A 229 24.74 -16.11 11.50
C PHE A 229 24.40 -15.71 12.94
N ARG A 230 25.16 -16.19 13.94
CA ARG A 230 24.87 -15.93 15.37
C ARG A 230 25.25 -14.51 15.81
N LYS A 231 26.31 -13.90 15.25
CA LYS A 231 26.86 -12.61 15.69
C LYS A 231 26.47 -11.42 14.81
N ILE A 232 26.04 -11.65 13.58
CA ILE A 232 25.69 -10.59 12.62
C ILE A 232 24.23 -10.75 12.16
N SER A 233 23.85 -11.90 11.60
CA SER A 233 22.49 -12.07 11.06
C SER A 233 21.42 -12.00 12.16
N MET A 234 21.59 -12.73 13.26
CA MET A 234 20.62 -12.79 14.36
C MET A 234 20.37 -11.43 15.04
N PRO A 235 21.40 -10.62 15.38
CA PRO A 235 21.18 -9.27 15.89
C PRO A 235 20.49 -8.32 14.89
N LEU A 236 20.88 -8.32 13.62
CA LEU A 236 20.28 -7.43 12.63
C LEU A 236 18.83 -7.84 12.27
N LEU A 237 18.51 -9.14 12.33
CA LEU A 237 17.16 -9.68 12.17
C LEU A 237 16.28 -9.50 13.43
N SER A 238 16.81 -9.02 14.56
CA SER A 238 16.07 -9.04 15.83
C SER A 238 14.74 -8.26 15.83
N PRO A 239 14.56 -7.13 15.11
CA PRO A 239 13.25 -6.47 15.03
C PRO A 239 12.23 -7.31 14.25
N THR A 240 12.67 -7.95 13.17
CA THR A 240 11.86 -8.85 12.34
C THR A 240 11.44 -10.10 13.12
N LEU A 241 12.38 -10.71 13.84
CA LEU A 241 12.12 -11.83 14.74
C LEU A 241 11.12 -11.45 15.83
N PHE A 242 11.26 -10.29 16.48
CA PHE A 242 10.34 -9.82 17.50
C PHE A 242 8.92 -9.61 16.97
N PHE A 243 8.77 -8.95 15.81
CA PHE A 243 7.46 -8.78 15.16
C PHE A 243 6.78 -10.14 14.86
N VAL A 244 7.50 -11.06 14.22
CA VAL A 244 6.99 -12.41 13.91
C VAL A 244 6.64 -13.18 15.18
N THR A 245 7.42 -13.04 16.26
CA THR A 245 7.14 -13.63 17.57
C THR A 245 5.77 -13.18 18.09
N VAL A 246 5.54 -11.86 18.16
CA VAL A 246 4.32 -11.30 18.77
C VAL A 246 3.07 -11.68 17.99
N VAL A 247 3.10 -11.57 16.65
CA VAL A 247 1.95 -11.95 15.81
C VAL A 247 1.67 -13.46 15.92
N SER A 248 2.72 -14.30 15.93
CA SER A 248 2.57 -15.75 16.10
C SER A 248 2.01 -16.13 17.47
N ILE A 249 2.43 -15.45 18.55
CA ILE A 249 1.88 -15.66 19.90
C ILE A 249 0.38 -15.34 19.93
N ILE A 250 -0.03 -14.18 19.41
CA ILE A 250 -1.45 -13.78 19.39
C ILE A 250 -2.28 -14.80 18.60
N GLY A 251 -1.83 -15.20 17.40
CA GLY A 251 -2.50 -16.22 16.59
C GLY A 251 -2.57 -17.60 17.25
N ALA A 252 -1.55 -18.01 18.02
CA ALA A 252 -1.55 -19.25 18.77
C ALA A 252 -2.50 -19.20 19.99
N PHE A 253 -2.59 -18.07 20.70
CA PHE A 253 -3.58 -17.86 21.78
C PHE A 253 -5.03 -17.82 21.26
N GLN A 254 -5.26 -17.37 20.02
CA GLN A 254 -6.57 -17.35 19.37
C GLN A 254 -6.90 -18.64 18.58
N SER A 255 -6.13 -19.71 18.77
CA SER A 255 -6.34 -20.97 18.04
C SER A 255 -7.64 -21.68 18.45
N PHE A 256 -8.37 -22.22 17.45
CA PHE A 256 -9.64 -22.92 17.68
C PHE A 256 -9.97 -23.95 16.61
N GLY A 257 -10.02 -23.54 15.33
CA GLY A 257 -10.60 -24.36 14.25
C GLY A 257 -9.87 -25.69 14.07
N GLN A 258 -8.53 -25.67 14.15
CA GLN A 258 -7.70 -26.88 14.05
C GLN A 258 -7.86 -27.82 15.26
N ILE A 259 -8.14 -27.27 16.45
CA ILE A 259 -8.43 -28.06 17.66
C ILE A 259 -9.79 -28.73 17.51
N ASN A 260 -10.82 -27.95 17.16
CA ASN A 260 -12.19 -28.43 16.98
C ASN A 260 -12.26 -29.56 15.94
N ILE A 261 -11.70 -29.35 14.74
CA ILE A 261 -11.80 -30.31 13.64
C ILE A 261 -10.93 -31.55 13.87
N LEU A 262 -9.67 -31.40 14.31
CA LEU A 262 -8.78 -32.57 14.45
C LEU A 262 -9.12 -33.45 15.66
N THR A 263 -9.47 -32.85 16.81
CA THR A 263 -9.42 -33.56 18.12
C THR A 263 -10.53 -33.20 19.10
N ARG A 264 -11.27 -32.10 18.90
CA ARG A 264 -12.30 -31.60 19.83
C ARG A 264 -11.79 -31.38 21.26
N GLY A 265 -10.54 -30.95 21.42
CA GLY A 265 -9.89 -30.71 22.72
C GLY A 265 -9.32 -31.97 23.40
N GLY A 266 -9.64 -33.16 22.87
CA GLY A 266 -9.19 -34.44 23.40
C GLY A 266 -7.89 -34.96 22.76
N PRO A 267 -7.51 -36.21 23.10
CA PRO A 267 -8.09 -37.02 24.19
C PRO A 267 -7.66 -36.48 25.57
N MET A 268 -8.40 -36.80 26.63
CA MET A 268 -8.06 -36.43 28.03
C MET A 268 -7.73 -34.94 28.25
N ASP A 269 -8.43 -34.04 27.55
CA ASP A 269 -8.19 -32.58 27.57
C ASP A 269 -6.74 -32.15 27.25
N SER A 270 -5.98 -33.00 26.53
CA SER A 270 -4.59 -32.74 26.15
C SER A 270 -4.43 -31.64 25.10
N THR A 271 -5.50 -31.32 24.37
CA THR A 271 -5.51 -30.29 23.31
C THR A 271 -6.54 -29.17 23.57
N ASN A 272 -7.11 -29.14 24.78
CA ASN A 272 -8.11 -28.17 25.21
C ASN A 272 -7.49 -26.78 25.45
N VAL A 273 -7.20 -26.06 24.37
CA VAL A 273 -6.66 -24.69 24.41
C VAL A 273 -7.70 -23.68 24.90
N PHE A 274 -7.24 -22.50 25.32
CA PHE A 274 -8.02 -21.50 26.03
C PHE A 274 -9.33 -21.09 25.32
N VAL A 275 -9.31 -20.84 24.01
CA VAL A 275 -10.52 -20.49 23.23
C VAL A 275 -11.47 -21.68 23.08
N TYR A 276 -10.95 -22.90 23.07
CA TYR A 276 -11.77 -24.12 23.06
C TYR A 276 -12.45 -24.36 24.43
N SER A 277 -11.76 -24.07 25.55
CA SER A 277 -12.36 -24.02 26.90
C SER A 277 -13.48 -22.98 27.00
N ILE A 278 -13.28 -21.77 26.49
CA ILE A 278 -14.34 -20.73 26.43
C ILE A 278 -15.56 -21.27 25.67
N TYR A 279 -15.33 -21.93 24.53
CA TYR A 279 -16.39 -22.51 23.72
C TYR A 279 -17.13 -23.65 24.45
N GLN A 280 -16.41 -24.56 25.10
CA GLN A 280 -17.02 -25.63 25.90
C GLN A 280 -17.87 -25.07 27.03
N GLU A 281 -17.32 -24.19 27.88
CA GLU A 281 -18.05 -23.69 29.04
C GLU A 281 -19.29 -22.87 28.62
N ALA A 282 -19.21 -22.06 27.56
CA ALA A 282 -20.34 -21.25 27.11
C ALA A 282 -21.39 -22.02 26.29
N PHE A 283 -20.98 -22.88 25.34
CA PHE A 283 -21.90 -23.45 24.33
C PHE A 283 -22.12 -24.96 24.44
N VAL A 284 -21.35 -25.67 25.27
CA VAL A 284 -21.55 -27.10 25.56
C VAL A 284 -22.06 -27.30 26.99
N ASN A 285 -21.48 -26.59 27.97
CA ASN A 285 -21.89 -26.65 29.38
C ASN A 285 -22.93 -25.59 29.77
N PHE A 286 -23.23 -24.64 28.86
CA PHE A 286 -24.16 -23.52 29.06
C PHE A 286 -23.86 -22.59 30.25
N ARG A 287 -22.62 -22.55 30.73
CA ARG A 287 -22.12 -21.69 31.82
C ARG A 287 -21.65 -20.34 31.31
N PHE A 288 -22.58 -19.57 30.73
CA PHE A 288 -22.30 -18.29 30.08
C PHE A 288 -21.56 -17.26 30.96
N GLY A 289 -21.86 -17.21 32.27
CA GLY A 289 -21.11 -16.36 33.22
C GLY A 289 -19.65 -16.75 33.36
N THR A 290 -19.37 -18.05 33.52
CA THR A 290 -18.01 -18.61 33.63
C THR A 290 -17.22 -18.46 32.33
N GLY A 291 -17.85 -18.73 31.18
CA GLY A 291 -17.23 -18.50 29.85
C GLY A 291 -16.91 -17.02 29.60
N SER A 292 -17.77 -16.09 30.03
CA SER A 292 -17.49 -14.65 29.93
C SER A 292 -16.33 -14.22 30.84
N ALA A 293 -16.18 -14.81 32.02
CA ALA A 293 -15.02 -14.59 32.89
C ALA A 293 -13.72 -15.07 32.25
N GLN A 294 -13.72 -16.25 31.61
CA GLN A 294 -12.56 -16.74 30.85
C GLN A 294 -12.21 -15.80 29.68
N ALA A 295 -13.19 -15.35 28.88
CA ALA A 295 -12.95 -14.44 27.76
C ALA A 295 -12.32 -13.10 28.18
N LEU A 296 -12.68 -12.57 29.35
CA LEU A 296 -12.05 -11.35 29.91
C LEU A 296 -10.61 -11.58 30.38
N ILE A 297 -10.27 -12.79 30.86
CA ILE A 297 -8.88 -13.15 31.19
C ILE A 297 -8.04 -13.22 29.91
N LEU A 298 -8.55 -13.82 28.82
CA LEU A 298 -7.86 -13.83 27.52
C LEU A 298 -7.57 -12.41 27.02
N PHE A 299 -8.55 -11.50 27.14
CA PHE A 299 -8.39 -10.09 26.79
C PHE A 299 -7.28 -9.40 27.59
N ALA A 300 -7.22 -9.62 28.91
CA ALA A 300 -6.16 -9.06 29.75
C ALA A 300 -4.77 -9.59 29.36
N VAL A 301 -4.64 -10.88 29.02
CA VAL A 301 -3.39 -11.48 28.54
C VAL A 301 -2.96 -10.89 27.20
N ILE A 302 -3.85 -10.85 26.20
CA ILE A 302 -3.55 -10.30 24.87
C ILE A 302 -3.22 -8.81 24.98
N MET A 303 -3.99 -8.03 25.75
CA MET A 303 -3.72 -6.60 25.96
C MET A 303 -2.35 -6.38 26.62
N LEU A 304 -1.97 -7.16 27.63
CA LEU A 304 -0.67 -7.02 28.29
C LEU A 304 0.49 -7.27 27.32
N LEU A 305 0.40 -8.31 26.48
CA LEU A 305 1.37 -8.60 25.42
C LEU A 305 1.45 -7.44 24.40
N THR A 306 0.29 -6.91 23.96
CA THR A 306 0.21 -5.77 23.03
C THR A 306 0.74 -4.46 23.63
N LEU A 307 0.56 -4.21 24.93
CA LEU A 307 1.12 -3.02 25.61
C LEU A 307 2.64 -3.10 25.78
N ILE A 308 3.20 -4.30 25.95
CA ILE A 308 4.64 -4.54 25.94
C ILE A 308 5.21 -4.30 24.53
N GLN A 309 4.55 -4.81 23.49
CA GLN A 309 4.87 -4.61 22.08
C GLN A 309 4.96 -3.12 21.69
N PHE A 310 3.98 -2.29 22.09
CA PHE A 310 3.92 -0.87 21.70
C PHE A 310 5.07 0.01 22.22
N LYS A 311 5.90 -0.48 23.15
CA LYS A 311 6.98 0.30 23.76
C LYS A 311 8.33 0.17 23.03
N TRP A 312 8.43 -0.61 21.94
CA TRP A 312 9.74 -1.05 21.40
C TRP A 312 9.98 -0.98 19.87
N VAL A 313 9.02 -0.59 19.00
CA VAL A 313 9.18 -0.70 17.52
C VAL A 313 8.53 0.46 16.71
N GLU A 314 9.21 0.92 15.65
CA GLU A 314 8.70 1.86 14.61
C GLU A 314 8.35 1.16 13.26
N ARG A 315 8.14 1.90 12.15
CA ARG A 315 7.09 1.62 11.13
C ARG A 315 7.48 1.01 9.75
N LYS A 316 6.51 0.28 9.14
CA LYS A 316 6.11 0.13 7.68
C LYS A 316 6.66 -0.98 6.73
N ASP A 317 5.79 -1.95 6.39
CA ASP A 317 5.19 -2.40 5.09
C ASP A 317 5.84 -2.12 3.68
N ALA A 318 5.66 -2.87 2.56
CA ALA A 318 5.25 -4.27 2.21
C ALA A 318 5.19 -4.57 0.65
N SER A 319 5.26 -5.85 0.19
CA SER A 319 4.85 -6.45 -1.15
C SER A 319 5.78 -6.38 -2.41
N ALA A 320 5.66 -7.14 -3.55
CA ALA A 320 5.20 -8.53 -3.91
C ALA A 320 5.38 -8.90 -5.45
N TYR A 321 5.21 -10.19 -5.86
CA TYR A 321 4.97 -10.78 -7.24
C TYR A 321 6.19 -10.93 -8.23
N PRO A 322 6.22 -11.80 -9.32
CA PRO A 322 5.28 -12.83 -9.90
C PRO A 322 5.69 -14.36 -9.87
N PRO A 323 4.82 -15.34 -10.32
CA PRO A 323 4.93 -16.84 -10.21
C PRO A 323 5.53 -17.60 -11.46
N HIS A 324 5.36 -18.90 -11.86
CA HIS A 324 4.36 -20.01 -11.64
C HIS A 324 4.87 -21.50 -11.87
N ILE A 325 4.02 -22.48 -12.29
CA ILE A 325 4.12 -23.96 -12.01
C ILE A 325 3.55 -24.90 -13.13
N ILE A 326 3.92 -26.22 -13.21
CA ILE A 326 3.13 -27.32 -13.86
C ILE A 326 3.22 -28.71 -13.11
N PRO A 327 2.09 -29.43 -12.85
CA PRO A 327 2.02 -30.85 -12.45
C PRO A 327 1.60 -31.81 -13.59
N ARG A 328 1.56 -33.15 -13.38
CA ARG A 328 1.62 -34.16 -14.48
C ARG A 328 0.36 -34.93 -14.91
N SER A 329 -0.76 -34.94 -14.17
CA SER A 329 -2.02 -35.54 -14.63
C SER A 329 -3.22 -35.04 -13.82
N ILE A 330 -4.42 -35.06 -14.42
CA ILE A 330 -5.67 -34.62 -13.80
C ILE A 330 -6.75 -35.69 -14.08
N ASP A 331 -7.51 -36.05 -13.06
CA ASP A 331 -8.78 -36.78 -13.18
C ASP A 331 -9.91 -35.85 -12.70
N LEU A 332 -11.03 -35.85 -13.42
CA LEU A 332 -12.17 -34.95 -13.20
C LEU A 332 -13.41 -35.66 -12.65
N SER A 333 -13.42 -37.00 -12.59
CA SER A 333 -14.56 -37.82 -12.15
C SER A 333 -15.08 -37.42 -10.77
N ASN A 334 -14.19 -37.33 -9.80
CA ASN A 334 -14.45 -37.01 -8.39
C ASN A 334 -15.10 -35.63 -8.12
N PHE A 335 -15.19 -34.74 -9.12
CA PHE A 335 -15.80 -33.41 -8.92
C PHE A 335 -17.33 -33.38 -9.04
N ALA A 336 -17.93 -34.35 -9.74
CA ALA A 336 -19.39 -34.42 -9.88
C ALA A 336 -20.05 -35.01 -8.62
N GLU A 337 -19.54 -36.14 -8.14
CA GLU A 337 -20.10 -36.97 -7.06
C GLU A 337 -20.18 -36.24 -5.69
N VAL A 338 -19.33 -35.23 -5.46
CA VAL A 338 -19.36 -34.42 -4.23
C VAL A 338 -20.64 -33.56 -4.11
N PHE A 339 -21.33 -33.27 -5.20
CA PHE A 339 -22.59 -32.49 -5.17
C PHE A 339 -23.80 -33.30 -4.66
N ASP A 340 -23.76 -34.63 -4.75
CA ASP A 340 -24.90 -35.50 -4.42
C ASP A 340 -24.92 -35.96 -2.94
N ILE A 341 -23.76 -35.92 -2.27
CA ILE A 341 -23.56 -36.48 -0.92
C ILE A 341 -23.81 -35.43 0.17
N VAL A 342 -23.36 -34.20 -0.07
CA VAL A 342 -23.52 -33.03 0.81
C VAL A 342 -23.89 -31.85 -0.08
N PRO A 343 -24.84 -30.97 0.31
CA PRO A 343 -25.26 -29.83 -0.51
C PRO A 343 -24.22 -28.70 -0.53
N ILE A 344 -22.99 -29.01 -0.98
CA ILE A 344 -21.85 -28.12 -1.04
C ILE A 344 -22.11 -26.93 -1.97
N GLY A 345 -22.91 -27.11 -3.03
CA GLY A 345 -23.38 -26.02 -3.88
C GLY A 345 -24.17 -24.97 -3.09
N SER A 346 -25.09 -25.42 -2.24
CA SER A 346 -25.83 -24.55 -1.31
C SER A 346 -24.88 -23.91 -0.30
N PHE A 347 -23.94 -24.65 0.28
CA PHE A 347 -22.98 -24.09 1.25
C PHE A 347 -22.05 -23.04 0.63
N ILE A 348 -21.62 -23.24 -0.62
CA ILE A 348 -20.88 -22.27 -1.42
C ILE A 348 -21.76 -21.04 -1.65
N GLY A 349 -23.00 -21.21 -2.12
CA GLY A 349 -23.98 -20.14 -2.31
C GLY A 349 -24.20 -19.31 -1.05
N ASN A 350 -24.46 -19.97 0.09
CA ASN A 350 -24.59 -19.37 1.41
C ASN A 350 -23.34 -18.56 1.78
N THR A 351 -22.14 -19.09 1.53
CA THR A 351 -20.88 -18.41 1.86
C THR A 351 -20.64 -17.19 0.98
N PHE A 352 -20.90 -17.29 -0.33
CA PHE A 352 -20.85 -16.15 -1.25
C PHE A 352 -21.87 -15.07 -0.87
N LEU A 353 -23.08 -15.47 -0.47
CA LEU A 353 -24.13 -14.55 -0.04
C LEU A 353 -23.80 -13.87 1.29
N VAL A 354 -23.36 -14.62 2.30
CA VAL A 354 -22.93 -14.08 3.61
C VAL A 354 -21.69 -13.19 3.45
N ALA A 355 -20.66 -13.62 2.73
CA ALA A 355 -19.48 -12.81 2.48
C ALA A 355 -19.79 -11.56 1.64
N GLY A 356 -20.67 -11.68 0.64
CA GLY A 356 -21.14 -10.56 -0.17
C GLY A 356 -21.97 -9.54 0.63
N LEU A 357 -22.92 -9.99 1.45
CA LEU A 357 -23.73 -9.13 2.32
C LEU A 357 -22.89 -8.44 3.41
N THR A 358 -22.01 -9.19 4.09
CA THR A 358 -21.06 -8.59 5.06
C THR A 358 -20.15 -7.57 4.39
N MET A 359 -19.60 -7.89 3.21
CA MET A 359 -18.76 -6.98 2.44
C MET A 359 -19.51 -5.70 2.04
N LEU A 360 -20.71 -5.82 1.45
CA LEU A 360 -21.51 -4.66 1.04
C LEU A 360 -21.92 -3.80 2.25
N GLY A 361 -22.29 -4.43 3.37
CA GLY A 361 -22.55 -3.74 4.62
C GLY A 361 -21.33 -2.98 5.13
N GLN A 362 -20.17 -3.65 5.20
CA GLN A 362 -18.92 -3.01 5.60
C GLN A 362 -18.54 -1.86 4.68
N LEU A 363 -18.69 -1.98 3.35
CA LEU A 363 -18.49 -0.85 2.44
C LEU A 363 -19.43 0.31 2.78
N VAL A 364 -20.72 0.06 3.00
CA VAL A 364 -21.71 1.10 3.32
C VAL A 364 -21.43 1.77 4.66
N THR A 365 -21.35 1.02 5.77
CA THR A 365 -21.24 1.66 7.09
C THR A 365 -19.84 2.21 7.35
N ALA A 366 -18.78 1.55 6.85
CA ALA A 366 -17.42 2.07 6.98
C ALA A 366 -17.22 3.34 6.13
N SER A 367 -17.78 3.41 4.91
CA SER A 367 -17.71 4.65 4.12
C SER A 367 -18.54 5.77 4.74
N MET A 368 -19.75 5.51 5.24
CA MET A 368 -20.56 6.52 5.94
C MET A 368 -19.86 7.06 7.19
N ALA A 369 -19.26 6.18 8.01
CA ALA A 369 -18.51 6.59 9.20
C ALA A 369 -17.20 7.30 8.85
N ALA A 370 -16.45 6.79 7.86
CA ALA A 370 -15.24 7.44 7.34
C ALA A 370 -15.53 8.85 6.83
N TYR A 371 -16.65 9.02 6.12
CA TYR A 371 -17.12 10.33 5.63
C TYR A 371 -17.42 11.29 6.77
N ALA A 372 -18.12 10.85 7.83
CA ALA A 372 -18.32 11.70 9.01
C ALA A 372 -16.97 12.10 9.65
N PHE A 373 -16.06 11.15 9.89
CA PHE A 373 -14.76 11.43 10.50
C PHE A 373 -13.79 12.24 9.62
N ALA A 374 -13.95 12.23 8.29
CA ALA A 374 -13.11 12.97 7.36
C ALA A 374 -13.68 14.35 6.95
N LYS A 375 -15.01 14.46 6.79
CA LYS A 375 -15.67 15.63 6.14
C LYS A 375 -16.65 16.39 7.02
N MET A 376 -16.97 15.92 8.22
CA MET A 376 -17.95 16.58 9.09
C MET A 376 -17.29 17.08 10.38
N GLU A 377 -17.68 18.28 10.83
CA GLU A 377 -17.19 18.86 12.09
C GLU A 377 -18.30 18.81 13.15
N PHE A 378 -18.08 18.01 14.19
CA PHE A 378 -19.07 17.71 15.22
C PHE A 378 -18.40 17.52 16.59
N LYS A 379 -19.15 17.79 17.66
CA LYS A 379 -18.65 17.71 19.04
C LYS A 379 -18.22 16.27 19.35
N GLY A 380 -17.02 16.09 19.89
CA GLY A 380 -16.52 14.77 20.30
C GLY A 380 -15.88 13.92 19.19
N LYS A 381 -15.82 14.40 17.94
CA LYS A 381 -15.21 13.75 16.76
C LYS A 381 -13.95 12.93 17.06
N ASN A 382 -12.94 13.54 17.69
CA ASN A 382 -11.66 12.87 17.97
C ASN A 382 -11.79 11.76 19.02
N VAL A 383 -12.63 11.93 20.05
CA VAL A 383 -12.86 10.91 21.08
C VAL A 383 -13.57 9.70 20.48
N ILE A 384 -14.61 9.94 19.68
CA ILE A 384 -15.38 8.89 19.02
C ILE A 384 -14.51 8.17 17.96
N PHE A 385 -13.60 8.87 17.29
CA PHE A 385 -12.63 8.23 16.39
C PHE A 385 -11.58 7.40 17.14
N SER A 386 -11.05 7.88 18.27
CA SER A 386 -10.16 7.07 19.12
C SER A 386 -10.85 5.83 19.68
N MET A 387 -12.15 5.92 20.01
CA MET A 387 -12.97 4.73 20.34
C MET A 387 -13.03 3.74 19.18
N PHE A 388 -13.28 4.20 17.94
CA PHE A 388 -13.27 3.35 16.75
C PHE A 388 -11.93 2.61 16.59
N VAL A 389 -10.79 3.30 16.71
CA VAL A 389 -9.47 2.66 16.61
C VAL A 389 -9.24 1.69 17.78
N ALA A 390 -9.64 2.04 19.00
CA ALA A 390 -9.51 1.17 20.17
C ALA A 390 -10.31 -0.15 20.04
N THR A 391 -11.42 -0.18 19.29
CA THR A 391 -12.14 -1.44 19.04
C THR A 391 -11.32 -2.48 18.27
N MET A 392 -10.29 -2.06 17.51
CA MET A 392 -9.37 -2.98 16.84
C MET A 392 -8.45 -3.74 17.82
N MET A 393 -8.37 -3.30 19.08
CA MET A 393 -7.61 -3.96 20.15
C MET A 393 -8.48 -4.90 21.02
N ILE A 394 -9.78 -5.03 20.73
CA ILE A 394 -10.70 -5.90 21.49
C ILE A 394 -10.77 -7.25 20.76
N PRO A 395 -10.29 -8.35 21.38
CA PRO A 395 -10.48 -9.70 20.83
C PRO A 395 -11.99 -10.00 20.77
N TRP A 396 -12.44 -10.44 19.59
CA TRP A 396 -13.86 -10.69 19.32
C TRP A 396 -14.44 -11.82 20.19
N GLU A 397 -13.59 -12.67 20.77
CA GLU A 397 -13.92 -13.68 21.77
C GLU A 397 -14.62 -13.06 23.00
N VAL A 398 -14.29 -11.81 23.35
CA VAL A 398 -14.94 -11.04 24.43
C VAL A 398 -16.40 -10.73 24.13
N THR A 399 -16.75 -10.53 22.86
CA THR A 399 -18.10 -10.14 22.43
C THR A 399 -18.91 -11.32 21.89
N MET A 400 -18.24 -12.43 21.52
CA MET A 400 -18.83 -13.66 20.97
C MET A 400 -19.99 -14.20 21.82
N ILE A 401 -19.77 -14.43 23.12
CA ILE A 401 -20.79 -15.05 24.00
C ILE A 401 -22.06 -14.18 24.09
N PRO A 402 -21.99 -12.87 24.42
CA PRO A 402 -23.20 -12.08 24.50
C PRO A 402 -23.80 -11.75 23.13
N ASN A 403 -23.02 -11.74 22.05
CA ASN A 403 -23.56 -11.64 20.68
C ASN A 403 -24.41 -12.86 20.34
N TYR A 404 -23.94 -14.09 20.59
CA TYR A 404 -24.73 -15.30 20.41
C TYR A 404 -26.03 -15.25 21.23
N LEU A 405 -25.95 -14.91 22.52
CA LEU A 405 -27.14 -14.80 23.38
C LEU A 405 -28.14 -13.75 22.86
N THR A 406 -27.65 -12.65 22.28
CA THR A 406 -28.50 -11.58 21.72
C THR A 406 -29.16 -12.02 20.42
N VAL A 407 -28.40 -12.59 19.48
CA VAL A 407 -28.89 -13.20 18.23
C VAL A 407 -29.90 -14.32 18.50
N ARG A 408 -29.65 -15.18 19.50
CA ARG A 408 -30.59 -16.20 19.99
C ARG A 408 -31.87 -15.55 20.54
N SER A 409 -31.75 -14.52 21.38
CA SER A 409 -32.92 -13.85 21.98
C SER A 409 -33.82 -13.13 20.97
N TRP A 410 -33.31 -12.83 19.77
CA TRP A 410 -34.07 -12.21 18.68
C TRP A 410 -34.57 -13.22 17.63
N GLY A 411 -34.32 -14.52 17.82
CA GLY A 411 -34.71 -15.56 16.86
C GLY A 411 -33.92 -15.51 15.55
N TRP A 412 -32.67 -15.04 15.58
CA TRP A 412 -31.81 -14.90 14.39
C TRP A 412 -30.84 -16.07 14.18
N LEU A 413 -30.92 -17.14 14.98
CA LEU A 413 -30.24 -18.40 14.66
C LEU A 413 -30.80 -18.99 13.35
N ASP A 414 -29.92 -19.61 12.55
CA ASP A 414 -30.24 -20.14 11.23
C ASP A 414 -30.81 -19.08 10.26
N THR A 415 -30.26 -17.86 10.32
CA THR A 415 -30.65 -16.78 9.41
C THR A 415 -29.45 -15.98 8.87
N TYR A 416 -29.61 -15.41 7.68
CA TYR A 416 -28.62 -14.50 7.10
C TYR A 416 -28.38 -13.27 7.97
N GLN A 417 -29.41 -12.73 8.65
CA GLN A 417 -29.22 -11.59 9.55
C GLN A 417 -28.36 -11.93 10.77
N GLY A 418 -28.51 -13.12 11.37
CA GLY A 418 -27.63 -13.60 12.43
C GLY A 418 -26.18 -13.82 11.97
N LEU A 419 -25.99 -14.27 10.72
CA LEU A 419 -24.66 -14.48 10.13
C LEU A 419 -23.95 -13.18 9.76
N THR A 420 -24.70 -12.15 9.33
CA THR A 420 -24.12 -10.95 8.69
C THR A 420 -24.16 -9.69 9.55
N ILE A 421 -25.28 -9.38 10.21
CA ILE A 421 -25.51 -8.08 10.87
C ILE A 421 -24.41 -7.71 11.89
N PRO A 422 -23.94 -8.62 12.77
CA PRO A 422 -22.89 -8.29 13.74
C PRO A 422 -21.57 -7.82 13.12
N PHE A 423 -21.33 -8.14 11.85
CA PHE A 423 -20.08 -7.83 11.12
C PHE A 423 -20.23 -6.73 10.08
N LEU A 424 -21.41 -6.13 9.90
CA LEU A 424 -21.62 -5.07 8.89
C LEU A 424 -20.83 -3.78 9.19
N ALA A 425 -20.30 -3.60 10.41
CA ALA A 425 -19.41 -2.50 10.76
C ALA A 425 -17.99 -2.98 11.03
N THR A 426 -16.99 -2.27 10.48
CA THR A 426 -15.57 -2.59 10.65
C THR A 426 -14.75 -1.35 10.98
N ALA A 427 -13.96 -1.43 12.06
CA ALA A 427 -13.09 -0.33 12.46
C ALA A 427 -11.88 -0.18 11.52
N PHE A 428 -11.30 -1.30 11.07
CA PHE A 428 -10.23 -1.32 10.08
C PHE A 428 -10.69 -0.68 8.76
N GLY A 429 -11.86 -1.09 8.23
CA GLY A 429 -12.40 -0.49 7.02
C GLY A 429 -12.76 0.98 7.18
N THR A 430 -13.29 1.38 8.36
CA THR A 430 -13.56 2.79 8.65
C THR A 430 -12.27 3.61 8.71
N PHE A 431 -11.20 3.07 9.31
CA PHE A 431 -9.89 3.71 9.35
C PHE A 431 -9.29 3.84 7.95
N LEU A 432 -9.25 2.75 7.17
CA LEU A 432 -8.70 2.70 5.81
C LEU A 432 -9.42 3.71 4.89
N LEU A 433 -10.74 3.65 4.84
CA LEU A 433 -11.52 4.60 4.04
C LEU A 433 -11.42 6.02 4.59
N ARG A 434 -11.28 6.24 5.91
CA ARG A 434 -11.07 7.59 6.45
C ARG A 434 -9.75 8.20 6.00
N GLN A 435 -8.65 7.44 5.91
CA GLN A 435 -7.39 7.98 5.38
C GLN A 435 -7.61 8.44 3.93
N PHE A 436 -8.17 7.58 3.07
CA PHE A 436 -8.48 7.93 1.68
C PHE A 436 -9.47 9.11 1.57
N PHE A 437 -10.48 9.18 2.43
CA PHE A 437 -11.48 10.25 2.41
C PHE A 437 -10.93 11.56 2.98
N MET A 438 -9.83 11.55 3.74
CA MET A 438 -9.06 12.75 4.08
C MET A 438 -8.08 13.16 2.97
N GLN A 439 -7.57 12.21 2.18
CA GLN A 439 -6.76 12.47 0.98
C GLN A 439 -7.57 13.05 -0.18
N LEU A 440 -8.84 12.63 -0.36
CA LEU A 440 -9.80 13.46 -1.08
C LEU A 440 -9.79 14.86 -0.41
N PRO A 441 -9.55 15.97 -1.12
CA PRO A 441 -9.59 17.27 -0.48
C PRO A 441 -10.97 17.64 0.10
N LYS A 442 -11.05 18.76 0.83
CA LYS A 442 -12.30 19.40 1.29
C LYS A 442 -12.94 20.22 0.16
N GLU A 443 -12.13 20.52 -0.85
CA GLU A 443 -12.33 21.50 -1.89
C GLU A 443 -13.20 21.02 -3.06
N LEU A 444 -13.87 19.87 -2.94
CA LEU A 444 -15.11 19.60 -3.68
C LEU A 444 -16.33 19.98 -2.82
N PHE A 445 -16.32 19.59 -1.54
CA PHE A 445 -17.45 19.63 -0.62
C PHE A 445 -18.01 21.05 -0.41
N GLU A 446 -17.16 22.08 -0.33
CA GLU A 446 -17.63 23.43 0.02
C GLU A 446 -18.42 24.12 -1.11
N ALA A 447 -18.07 23.91 -2.39
CA ALA A 447 -18.90 24.41 -3.50
C ALA A 447 -20.15 23.55 -3.67
N ALA A 448 -20.06 22.23 -3.50
CA ALA A 448 -21.25 21.38 -3.47
C ALA A 448 -22.24 21.88 -2.40
N LYS A 449 -21.76 22.26 -1.20
CA LYS A 449 -22.57 22.86 -0.13
C LYS A 449 -23.23 24.20 -0.52
N ILE A 450 -22.65 24.93 -1.48
CA ILE A 450 -23.17 26.19 -2.05
C ILE A 450 -24.17 25.93 -3.18
N ASP A 451 -23.96 24.90 -4.00
CA ASP A 451 -24.92 24.35 -4.98
C ASP A 451 -26.14 23.66 -4.32
N GLY A 452 -26.35 23.87 -3.00
CA GLY A 452 -27.40 23.22 -2.21
C GLY A 452 -27.20 21.70 -2.01
N CYS A 453 -26.07 21.13 -2.43
CA CYS A 453 -25.76 19.71 -2.31
C CYS A 453 -25.38 19.37 -0.86
N GLY A 454 -26.39 19.03 -0.06
CA GLY A 454 -26.18 18.52 1.29
C GLY A 454 -25.34 17.24 1.34
N HIS A 455 -24.69 17.01 2.49
CA HIS A 455 -23.76 15.90 2.77
C HIS A 455 -24.13 14.54 2.15
N ILE A 456 -25.41 14.15 2.19
CA ILE A 456 -25.91 12.87 1.66
C ILE A 456 -25.71 12.77 0.14
N ARG A 457 -26.15 13.79 -0.62
CA ARG A 457 -26.00 13.81 -2.08
C ARG A 457 -24.52 13.85 -2.46
N TYR A 458 -23.73 14.67 -1.77
CA TYR A 458 -22.29 14.79 -1.97
C TYR A 458 -21.53 13.46 -1.74
N PHE A 459 -21.82 12.79 -0.63
CA PHE A 459 -21.22 11.49 -0.30
C PHE A 459 -21.48 10.45 -1.39
N VAL A 460 -22.74 10.32 -1.84
CA VAL A 460 -23.14 9.33 -2.86
C VAL A 460 -22.57 9.66 -4.24
N SER A 461 -22.66 10.91 -4.71
CA SER A 461 -22.28 11.24 -6.10
C SER A 461 -20.80 11.62 -6.31
N HIS A 462 -20.04 11.93 -5.25
CA HIS A 462 -18.63 12.32 -5.37
C HIS A 462 -17.69 11.40 -4.57
N VAL A 463 -17.93 11.24 -3.27
CA VAL A 463 -16.99 10.53 -2.38
C VAL A 463 -16.89 9.04 -2.73
N LEU A 464 -18.02 8.35 -2.93
CA LEU A 464 -18.00 6.93 -3.30
C LEU A 464 -17.39 6.67 -4.70
N PRO A 465 -17.75 7.40 -5.77
CA PRO A 465 -17.12 7.20 -7.08
C PRO A 465 -15.62 7.50 -7.13
N LEU A 466 -15.13 8.51 -6.42
CA LEU A 466 -13.70 8.82 -6.34
C LEU A 466 -12.92 7.78 -5.50
N SER A 467 -13.59 7.13 -4.53
CA SER A 467 -12.96 6.17 -3.63
C SER A 467 -12.99 4.71 -4.11
N ARG A 468 -13.37 4.46 -5.37
CA ARG A 468 -13.45 3.11 -5.95
C ARG A 468 -12.22 2.22 -5.70
N PRO A 469 -10.95 2.70 -5.77
CA PRO A 469 -9.79 1.86 -5.46
C PRO A 469 -9.75 1.40 -3.99
N ALA A 470 -9.92 2.32 -3.04
CA ALA A 470 -9.91 2.00 -1.61
C ALA A 470 -11.12 1.15 -1.17
N LEU A 471 -12.28 1.38 -1.80
CA LEU A 471 -13.47 0.54 -1.65
C LEU A 471 -13.20 -0.87 -2.21
N GLY A 472 -12.50 -1.01 -3.35
CA GLY A 472 -12.08 -2.31 -3.90
C GLY A 472 -11.16 -3.08 -2.97
N THR A 473 -10.13 -2.43 -2.40
CA THR A 473 -9.24 -3.04 -1.40
C THR A 473 -10.01 -3.53 -0.17
N LEU A 474 -10.92 -2.71 0.37
CA LEU A 474 -11.75 -3.13 1.50
C LEU A 474 -12.71 -4.27 1.12
N ALA A 475 -13.28 -4.24 -0.10
CA ALA A 475 -14.19 -5.28 -0.58
C ALA A 475 -13.51 -6.65 -0.64
N ILE A 476 -12.32 -6.73 -1.23
CA ILE A 476 -11.55 -7.97 -1.34
C ILE A 476 -11.17 -8.51 0.05
N TYR A 477 -10.65 -7.64 0.93
CA TYR A 477 -10.30 -8.02 2.30
C TYR A 477 -11.51 -8.52 3.10
N SER A 478 -12.62 -7.77 3.06
CA SER A 478 -13.85 -8.10 3.78
C SER A 478 -14.46 -9.42 3.30
N PHE A 479 -14.56 -9.60 1.98
CA PHE A 479 -15.09 -10.82 1.38
C PHE A 479 -14.24 -12.04 1.75
N LEU A 480 -12.92 -11.99 1.56
CA LEU A 480 -12.04 -13.12 1.87
C LEU A 480 -12.02 -13.46 3.37
N SER A 481 -12.07 -12.46 4.24
CA SER A 481 -12.16 -12.64 5.69
C SER A 481 -13.45 -13.37 6.09
N MET A 482 -14.60 -12.94 5.56
CA MET A 482 -15.89 -13.59 5.85
C MET A 482 -16.01 -14.97 5.19
N TYR A 483 -15.50 -15.14 3.97
CA TYR A 483 -15.48 -16.43 3.24
C TYR A 483 -14.70 -17.52 3.97
N ASN A 484 -13.63 -17.14 4.69
CA ASN A 484 -12.81 -18.04 5.51
C ASN A 484 -13.27 -18.17 6.97
N SER A 485 -14.38 -17.53 7.36
CA SER A 485 -14.88 -17.56 8.74
C SER A 485 -15.47 -18.93 9.13
N TYR A 486 -15.17 -19.40 10.36
CA TYR A 486 -15.55 -20.73 10.86
C TYR A 486 -16.40 -20.67 12.14
N LEU A 487 -15.86 -20.14 13.25
CA LEU A 487 -16.49 -20.25 14.57
C LEU A 487 -17.82 -19.46 14.69
N TRP A 488 -17.94 -18.24 14.16
CA TRP A 488 -19.23 -17.54 14.21
C TRP A 488 -20.33 -18.26 13.40
N PRO A 489 -20.10 -18.63 12.12
CA PRO A 489 -21.05 -19.48 11.39
C PRO A 489 -21.41 -20.78 12.13
N LEU A 490 -20.43 -21.46 12.74
CA LEU A 490 -20.64 -22.69 13.50
C LEU A 490 -21.61 -22.51 14.69
N LEU A 491 -21.56 -21.36 15.37
CA LEU A 491 -22.40 -21.03 16.53
C LEU A 491 -23.83 -20.61 16.17
N VAL A 492 -24.01 -19.92 15.03
CA VAL A 492 -25.30 -19.31 14.66
C VAL A 492 -26.12 -20.19 13.72
N THR A 493 -25.51 -21.19 13.10
CA THR A 493 -26.21 -22.17 12.25
C THR A 493 -26.29 -23.52 12.92
N ASN A 494 -27.37 -24.24 12.68
CA ASN A 494 -27.68 -25.57 13.16
C ASN A 494 -28.13 -26.45 12.00
N THR A 495 -29.02 -25.95 11.12
CA THR A 495 -29.55 -26.73 9.98
C THR A 495 -28.54 -26.79 8.82
N PRO A 496 -28.57 -27.85 7.99
CA PRO A 496 -27.71 -27.95 6.80
C PRO A 496 -27.89 -26.76 5.85
N GLU A 497 -29.13 -26.37 5.57
CA GLU A 497 -29.51 -25.41 4.52
C GLU A 497 -28.89 -24.03 4.72
N MET A 498 -28.50 -23.69 5.96
CA MET A 498 -27.87 -22.42 6.34
C MET A 498 -26.36 -22.51 6.60
N ARG A 499 -25.74 -23.70 6.53
CA ARG A 499 -24.28 -23.84 6.78
C ARG A 499 -23.45 -23.09 5.74
N THR A 500 -22.31 -22.56 6.19
CA THR A 500 -21.25 -22.05 5.30
C THR A 500 -20.29 -23.18 4.93
N VAL A 501 -19.55 -22.98 3.84
CA VAL A 501 -18.72 -24.00 3.20
C VAL A 501 -17.54 -24.45 4.07
N GLN A 502 -17.03 -23.57 4.93
CA GLN A 502 -15.98 -23.91 5.90
C GLN A 502 -16.48 -24.91 6.96
N ILE A 503 -17.78 -24.90 7.29
CA ILE A 503 -18.43 -25.94 8.11
C ILE A 503 -18.71 -27.18 7.25
N GLY A 504 -19.17 -26.97 6.02
CA GLY A 504 -19.48 -28.03 5.06
C GLY A 504 -18.33 -29.01 4.80
N ILE A 505 -17.11 -28.50 4.64
CA ILE A 505 -15.89 -29.32 4.56
C ILE A 505 -15.76 -30.23 5.80
N SER A 506 -15.97 -29.69 7.00
CA SER A 506 -15.93 -30.48 8.24
C SER A 506 -17.14 -31.41 8.42
N MET A 507 -18.23 -31.25 7.66
CA MET A 507 -19.38 -32.17 7.69
C MET A 507 -19.22 -33.34 6.72
N LEU A 508 -18.65 -33.10 5.52
CA LEU A 508 -18.20 -34.16 4.60
C LEU A 508 -17.32 -35.18 5.34
N GLU A 509 -16.41 -34.71 6.19
CA GLU A 509 -15.54 -35.53 7.04
C GLU A 509 -16.29 -36.49 7.99
N PHE A 510 -17.45 -36.08 8.53
CA PHE A 510 -18.25 -36.92 9.44
C PHE A 510 -19.19 -37.89 8.73
N GLN A 511 -19.60 -37.59 7.50
CA GLN A 511 -20.49 -38.46 6.72
C GLN A 511 -19.69 -39.48 5.90
N GLU A 512 -18.64 -39.03 5.21
CA GLU A 512 -17.80 -39.86 4.31
C GLU A 512 -16.39 -40.11 4.87
N SER A 513 -16.32 -40.50 6.15
CA SER A 513 -15.05 -40.76 6.87
C SER A 513 -14.12 -41.83 6.24
N THR A 514 -14.59 -42.56 5.22
CA THR A 514 -13.83 -43.55 4.46
C THR A 514 -13.49 -43.12 3.02
N ALA A 515 -14.19 -42.14 2.44
CA ALA A 515 -14.08 -41.78 1.02
C ALA A 515 -13.28 -40.48 0.78
N TRP A 516 -11.99 -40.53 1.16
CA TRP A 516 -11.09 -39.36 1.17
C TRP A 516 -10.93 -38.65 -0.19
N ASN A 517 -11.13 -39.35 -1.32
CA ASN A 517 -11.11 -38.77 -2.66
C ASN A 517 -12.17 -37.66 -2.84
N LEU A 518 -13.38 -37.88 -2.32
CA LEU A 518 -14.49 -36.92 -2.37
C LEU A 518 -14.24 -35.73 -1.44
N VAL A 519 -13.71 -36.03 -0.25
CA VAL A 519 -13.29 -35.03 0.74
C VAL A 519 -12.20 -34.10 0.17
N PHE A 520 -11.23 -34.63 -0.59
CA PHE A 520 -10.23 -33.82 -1.27
C PHE A 520 -10.79 -33.00 -2.45
N ALA A 521 -11.68 -33.57 -3.27
CA ALA A 521 -12.32 -32.84 -4.36
C ALA A 521 -13.18 -31.67 -3.84
N GLY A 522 -13.97 -31.90 -2.77
CA GLY A 522 -14.69 -30.85 -2.05
C GLY A 522 -13.76 -29.76 -1.52
N THR A 523 -12.64 -30.14 -0.88
CA THR A 523 -11.63 -29.19 -0.38
C THR A 523 -11.03 -28.34 -1.51
N ALA A 524 -10.73 -28.93 -2.67
CA ALA A 524 -10.17 -28.22 -3.82
C ALA A 524 -11.15 -27.18 -4.40
N MET A 525 -12.45 -27.50 -4.48
CA MET A 525 -13.48 -26.57 -4.98
C MET A 525 -13.61 -25.30 -4.13
N VAL A 526 -13.31 -25.36 -2.83
CA VAL A 526 -13.42 -24.22 -1.90
C VAL A 526 -12.18 -23.33 -1.89
N ILE A 527 -11.02 -23.88 -2.24
CA ILE A 527 -9.79 -23.10 -2.40
C ILE A 527 -9.83 -22.25 -3.68
N LEU A 528 -10.52 -22.73 -4.73
CA LEU A 528 -10.50 -22.11 -6.05
C LEU A 528 -11.03 -20.65 -6.10
N PRO A 529 -12.16 -20.27 -5.46
CA PRO A 529 -12.64 -18.87 -5.46
C PRO A 529 -11.66 -17.90 -4.80
N SER A 530 -11.05 -18.29 -3.68
CA SER A 530 -10.07 -17.49 -2.95
C SER A 530 -8.82 -17.22 -3.80
N LEU A 531 -8.33 -18.23 -4.53
CA LEU A 531 -7.22 -18.07 -5.48
C LEU A 531 -7.58 -17.17 -6.67
N LEU A 532 -8.78 -17.33 -7.25
CA LEU A 532 -9.22 -16.51 -8.38
C LEU A 532 -9.33 -15.03 -7.98
N LEU A 533 -9.95 -14.73 -6.83
CA LEU A 533 -10.07 -13.35 -6.33
C LEU A 533 -8.69 -12.69 -6.12
N LEU A 534 -7.72 -13.44 -5.57
CA LEU A 534 -6.34 -12.96 -5.41
C LEU A 534 -5.69 -12.65 -6.78
N VAL A 535 -5.80 -13.55 -7.75
CA VAL A 535 -5.21 -13.40 -9.10
C VAL A 535 -5.86 -12.26 -9.89
N PHE A 536 -7.16 -12.01 -9.73
CA PHE A 536 -7.83 -10.89 -10.39
C PHE A 536 -7.58 -9.54 -9.71
N GLY A 537 -7.49 -9.49 -8.38
CA GLY A 537 -7.16 -8.26 -7.64
C GLY A 537 -5.79 -7.68 -8.02
N LEU A 538 -4.77 -8.53 -8.18
CA LEU A 538 -3.41 -8.12 -8.54
C LEU A 538 -3.31 -7.50 -9.95
N LYS A 539 -4.20 -7.86 -10.89
CA LYS A 539 -4.15 -7.35 -12.27
C LYS A 539 -4.39 -5.84 -12.40
N GLN A 540 -4.97 -5.19 -11.38
CA GLN A 540 -5.29 -3.77 -11.44
C GLN A 540 -4.08 -2.84 -11.21
N LEU A 541 -2.93 -3.37 -10.76
CA LEU A 541 -1.69 -2.61 -10.57
C LEU A 541 -0.72 -2.67 -11.77
N VAL A 542 -0.91 -3.57 -12.73
CA VAL A 542 0.15 -3.96 -13.69
C VAL A 542 -0.19 -3.58 -15.13
N ARG A 543 0.23 -2.36 -15.55
CA ARG A 543 0.18 -1.90 -16.95
C ARG A 543 1.57 -1.68 -17.58
N GLY A 544 2.43 -0.83 -17.01
CA GLY A 544 3.72 -0.46 -17.63
C GLY A 544 4.66 -1.65 -17.93
N GLU A 545 4.69 -2.65 -17.04
CA GLU A 545 5.45 -3.90 -17.21
C GLU A 545 5.11 -4.64 -18.51
N LYS A 546 3.89 -4.49 -19.05
CA LYS A 546 3.48 -5.17 -20.29
C LYS A 546 4.12 -4.58 -21.53
N ALA A 547 4.33 -3.27 -21.58
CA ALA A 547 4.88 -2.60 -22.75
C ALA A 547 6.35 -3.00 -22.99
N ILE A 548 7.19 -2.98 -21.95
CA ILE A 548 8.61 -3.36 -22.08
C ILE A 548 8.79 -4.85 -22.39
N ASN A 549 7.93 -5.73 -21.85
CA ASN A 549 7.93 -7.15 -22.19
C ASN A 549 7.48 -7.43 -23.63
N GLN A 550 6.52 -6.65 -24.16
CA GLN A 550 6.13 -6.74 -25.56
C GLN A 550 7.28 -6.31 -26.49
N LEU A 551 7.89 -5.14 -26.24
CA LEU A 551 9.01 -4.64 -27.06
C LEU A 551 10.21 -5.60 -27.09
N ALA A 552 10.54 -6.24 -25.97
CA ALA A 552 11.57 -7.28 -25.93
C ALA A 552 11.14 -8.58 -26.66
N SER A 553 9.86 -8.96 -26.61
CA SER A 553 9.34 -10.10 -27.37
C SER A 553 9.43 -9.85 -28.89
N ASP A 554 9.09 -8.64 -29.34
CA ASP A 554 9.09 -8.26 -30.76
C ASP A 554 10.54 -8.13 -31.30
N PHE A 555 11.46 -7.65 -30.47
CA PHE A 555 12.90 -7.67 -30.78
C PHE A 555 13.44 -9.10 -30.90
N ASN A 556 13.18 -9.96 -29.91
CA ASN A 556 13.63 -11.37 -29.93
C ASN A 556 13.04 -12.16 -31.12
N ALA A 557 11.85 -11.79 -31.59
CA ALA A 557 11.22 -12.39 -32.77
C ALA A 557 11.84 -11.94 -34.10
N SER A 558 12.49 -10.77 -34.13
CA SER A 558 13.18 -10.21 -35.30
C SER A 558 14.69 -10.48 -35.31
N HIS A 559 15.30 -10.73 -34.15
CA HIS A 559 16.74 -10.97 -33.95
C HIS A 559 16.94 -12.33 -33.25
N PRO A 560 16.78 -13.47 -33.96
CA PRO A 560 16.74 -14.81 -33.34
C PRO A 560 18.08 -15.26 -32.72
N ASP A 561 19.16 -14.54 -33.01
CA ASP A 561 20.50 -14.66 -32.46
C ASP A 561 20.69 -13.88 -31.14
N ILE A 562 19.76 -12.98 -30.77
CA ILE A 562 19.81 -12.17 -29.55
C ILE A 562 18.58 -12.45 -28.68
N GLN A 563 18.78 -12.76 -27.39
CA GLN A 563 17.68 -12.94 -26.42
C GLN A 563 17.72 -11.88 -25.32
N VAL A 564 16.94 -10.82 -25.51
CA VAL A 564 16.67 -9.80 -24.50
C VAL A 564 15.64 -10.32 -23.49
N LYS A 565 15.89 -10.08 -22.20
CA LYS A 565 15.00 -10.49 -21.11
C LYS A 565 14.81 -9.36 -20.09
N PRO A 566 13.70 -8.61 -20.15
CA PRO A 566 13.35 -7.65 -19.12
C PRO A 566 13.23 -8.31 -17.74
N ILE A 567 13.74 -7.64 -16.71
CA ILE A 567 13.59 -8.06 -15.31
C ILE A 567 13.26 -6.81 -14.50
N TYR A 568 12.06 -6.76 -13.92
CA TYR A 568 11.70 -5.67 -13.02
C TYR A 568 12.54 -5.73 -11.74
N GLN A 569 13.19 -4.61 -11.39
CA GLN A 569 14.06 -4.51 -10.22
C GLN A 569 13.54 -3.58 -9.12
N GLY A 570 12.32 -3.05 -9.26
CA GLY A 570 11.76 -2.08 -8.31
C GLY A 570 11.67 -0.67 -8.91
N LYS A 571 11.54 0.34 -8.06
CA LYS A 571 11.70 1.76 -8.45
C LYS A 571 13.15 2.07 -8.83
N TYR A 572 13.41 3.25 -9.39
CA TYR A 572 14.77 3.63 -9.81
C TYR A 572 15.80 3.59 -8.68
N ASP A 573 15.45 4.08 -7.48
CA ASP A 573 16.33 4.02 -6.31
C ASP A 573 16.62 2.57 -5.88
N GLU A 574 15.60 1.70 -5.92
CA GLU A 574 15.73 0.27 -5.63
C GLU A 574 16.61 -0.45 -6.66
N SER A 575 16.42 -0.12 -7.95
CA SER A 575 17.21 -0.64 -9.09
C SER A 575 18.68 -0.19 -9.02
N LEU A 576 18.92 1.09 -8.77
CA LEU A 576 20.27 1.65 -8.67
C LEU A 576 20.99 1.18 -7.40
N ASN A 577 20.29 1.03 -6.28
CA ASN A 577 20.90 0.48 -5.06
C ASN A 577 21.19 -1.02 -5.20
N LYS A 578 20.40 -1.78 -5.98
CA LYS A 578 20.76 -3.15 -6.38
C LYS A 578 21.98 -3.20 -7.30
N LEU A 579 22.14 -2.24 -8.21
CA LEU A 579 23.36 -2.14 -9.02
C LEU A 579 24.58 -1.83 -8.14
N LYS A 580 24.47 -0.86 -7.23
CA LYS A 580 25.49 -0.54 -6.21
C LYS A 580 25.90 -1.77 -5.39
N ALA A 581 24.95 -2.60 -4.99
CA ALA A 581 25.19 -3.87 -4.30
C ALA A 581 25.75 -5.01 -5.19
N SER A 582 25.95 -4.77 -6.49
CA SER A 582 26.51 -5.75 -7.45
C SER A 582 27.88 -5.34 -8.04
N MET A 583 28.39 -4.17 -7.63
CA MET A 583 29.66 -3.62 -8.11
C MET A 583 30.82 -4.59 -7.88
N GLY A 584 31.74 -4.70 -8.85
CA GLY A 584 32.88 -5.61 -8.77
C GLY A 584 32.56 -7.09 -9.03
N SER A 585 31.32 -7.44 -9.38
CA SER A 585 30.92 -8.78 -9.81
C SER A 585 30.55 -8.84 -11.29
N ASP A 586 30.71 -10.01 -11.93
CA ASP A 586 30.15 -10.27 -13.28
C ASP A 586 28.60 -10.34 -13.26
N SER A 587 27.99 -10.44 -12.07
CA SER A 587 26.56 -10.65 -11.85
C SER A 587 25.69 -9.39 -11.93
N GLY A 588 26.09 -8.42 -12.76
CA GLY A 588 25.23 -7.33 -13.23
C GLY A 588 24.36 -7.72 -14.44
N PRO A 589 23.40 -6.88 -14.85
CA PRO A 589 22.70 -7.02 -16.13
C PRO A 589 23.60 -6.58 -17.30
N ASP A 590 23.18 -6.82 -18.54
CA ASP A 590 23.89 -6.31 -19.74
C ASP A 590 23.50 -4.85 -20.07
N ILE A 591 22.23 -4.49 -19.83
CA ILE A 591 21.69 -3.13 -19.87
C ILE A 591 21.03 -2.82 -18.52
N ILE A 592 21.20 -1.62 -17.98
CA ILE A 592 20.38 -1.11 -16.87
C ILE A 592 19.71 0.23 -17.21
N GLN A 593 18.44 0.34 -16.80
CA GLN A 593 17.66 1.57 -16.81
C GLN A 593 17.88 2.35 -15.51
N VAL A 594 18.37 3.58 -15.60
CA VAL A 594 18.67 4.45 -14.45
C VAL A 594 18.12 5.86 -14.70
N TYR A 595 17.55 6.47 -13.66
CA TYR A 595 16.97 7.81 -13.73
C TYR A 595 17.97 8.94 -13.98
N GLU A 596 17.48 10.12 -14.36
CA GLU A 596 18.30 11.27 -14.75
C GLU A 596 19.34 11.62 -13.66
N ILE A 597 18.91 11.69 -12.41
CA ILE A 597 19.73 12.00 -11.23
C ILE A 597 20.77 10.92 -10.85
N GLY A 598 20.71 9.73 -11.47
CA GLY A 598 21.73 8.70 -11.30
C GLY A 598 22.94 8.87 -12.22
N SER A 599 22.88 9.78 -13.21
CA SER A 599 23.84 9.81 -14.33
C SER A 599 25.29 10.02 -13.91
N LYS A 600 25.56 10.93 -12.96
CA LYS A 600 26.94 11.20 -12.52
C LYS A 600 27.54 10.01 -11.77
N PHE A 601 26.74 9.33 -10.93
CA PHE A 601 27.16 8.10 -10.27
C PHE A 601 27.47 6.99 -11.28
N MET A 602 26.65 6.82 -12.32
CA MET A 602 26.89 5.78 -13.34
C MET A 602 28.21 6.01 -14.08
N ILE A 603 28.54 7.26 -14.41
CA ILE A 603 29.83 7.65 -15.02
C ILE A 603 30.98 7.39 -14.05
N ASP A 604 30.90 7.94 -12.83
CA ASP A 604 31.97 7.87 -11.81
C ASP A 604 32.23 6.45 -11.30
N SER A 605 31.24 5.54 -11.42
CA SER A 605 31.38 4.13 -11.05
C SER A 605 32.39 3.36 -11.89
N GLY A 606 32.71 3.85 -13.10
CA GLY A 606 33.58 3.16 -14.05
C GLY A 606 33.03 1.82 -14.58
N MET A 607 31.74 1.50 -14.36
CA MET A 607 31.12 0.22 -14.74
C MET A 607 30.46 0.20 -16.12
N ILE A 608 30.41 1.33 -16.81
CA ILE A 608 29.69 1.48 -18.07
C ILE A 608 30.65 1.52 -19.25
N THR A 609 30.18 1.04 -20.41
CA THR A 609 30.76 1.42 -21.70
C THR A 609 29.90 2.55 -22.23
N PRO A 610 30.41 3.80 -22.31
CA PRO A 610 29.61 4.94 -22.77
C PRO A 610 29.03 4.67 -24.15
N VAL A 611 27.72 4.89 -24.34
CA VAL A 611 27.05 4.59 -25.62
C VAL A 611 27.69 5.31 -26.81
N GLN A 612 28.37 6.45 -26.57
CA GLN A 612 29.23 7.15 -27.53
C GLN A 612 30.17 6.20 -28.30
N GLN A 613 30.76 5.20 -27.66
CA GLN A 613 31.69 4.29 -28.34
C GLN A 613 31.02 3.46 -29.46
N PHE A 614 29.75 3.09 -29.25
CA PHE A 614 28.95 2.36 -30.23
C PHE A 614 28.38 3.30 -31.30
N ILE A 615 28.03 4.53 -30.91
CA ILE A 615 27.61 5.60 -31.83
C ILE A 615 28.74 5.93 -32.82
N ASP A 616 29.97 6.13 -32.33
CA ASP A 616 31.15 6.45 -33.15
C ASP A 616 31.52 5.28 -34.08
N LYS A 617 31.40 4.04 -33.58
CA LYS A 617 31.69 2.79 -34.31
C LYS A 617 30.68 2.53 -35.44
N ASP A 618 29.39 2.56 -35.14
CA ASP A 618 28.31 2.28 -36.09
C ASP A 618 27.94 3.50 -36.95
N LYS A 619 28.46 4.69 -36.61
CA LYS A 619 28.09 5.99 -37.17
C LYS A 619 26.60 6.30 -37.01
N PHE A 620 26.07 6.02 -35.82
CA PHE A 620 24.67 6.29 -35.49
C PHE A 620 24.40 7.79 -35.51
N ASP A 621 23.45 8.22 -36.34
CA ASP A 621 23.12 9.63 -36.49
C ASP A 621 22.42 10.18 -35.24
N LEU A 622 23.09 11.06 -34.51
CA LEU A 622 22.53 11.73 -33.33
C LEU A 622 21.53 12.84 -33.68
N SER A 623 21.48 13.33 -34.93
CA SER A 623 20.55 14.38 -35.34
C SER A 623 19.10 13.90 -35.46
N GLN A 624 18.87 12.58 -35.51
CA GLN A 624 17.54 11.99 -35.42
C GLN A 624 16.96 12.04 -33.99
N LEU A 625 17.78 12.30 -32.96
CA LEU A 625 17.37 12.34 -31.56
C LEU A 625 17.00 13.76 -31.13
N GLU A 626 16.07 13.85 -30.20
CA GLU A 626 15.60 15.11 -29.63
C GLU A 626 16.73 15.89 -28.93
N PRO A 627 17.14 17.08 -29.44
CA PRO A 627 18.30 17.81 -28.94
C PRO A 627 18.23 18.10 -27.44
N ASN A 628 17.07 18.56 -26.97
CA ASN A 628 16.86 18.91 -25.57
C ASN A 628 16.71 17.67 -24.65
N ILE A 629 16.58 16.47 -25.20
CA ILE A 629 16.66 15.21 -24.46
C ILE A 629 18.12 14.73 -24.35
N ILE A 630 18.84 14.62 -25.47
CA ILE A 630 20.22 14.11 -25.46
C ILE A 630 21.16 15.02 -24.66
N ARG A 631 20.91 16.33 -24.68
CA ARG A 631 21.69 17.37 -23.99
C ARG A 631 21.81 17.19 -22.47
N TYR A 632 20.86 16.54 -21.81
CA TYR A 632 21.00 16.16 -20.40
C TYR A 632 22.01 15.01 -20.21
N TYR A 633 22.01 14.02 -21.10
CA TYR A 633 22.82 12.81 -20.96
C TYR A 633 24.22 12.94 -21.62
N THR A 634 24.43 13.98 -22.42
CA THR A 634 25.75 14.45 -22.86
C THR A 634 26.47 15.11 -21.69
N ILE A 635 27.47 14.41 -21.14
CA ILE A 635 28.30 14.85 -20.01
C ILE A 635 29.76 14.69 -20.44
N ASP A 636 30.61 15.68 -20.14
CA ASP A 636 32.01 15.76 -20.59
C ASP A 636 32.17 15.56 -22.12
N GLY A 637 31.20 16.08 -22.89
CA GLY A 637 31.16 16.00 -24.35
C GLY A 637 30.78 14.63 -24.93
N LYS A 638 30.31 13.68 -24.11
CA LYS A 638 29.99 12.31 -24.54
C LYS A 638 28.60 11.88 -24.09
N LEU A 639 27.88 11.16 -24.94
CA LEU A 639 26.63 10.49 -24.54
C LEU A 639 26.97 9.20 -23.78
N ASN A 640 26.70 9.19 -22.47
CA ASN A 640 27.08 8.06 -21.60
C ASN A 640 26.00 6.96 -21.54
N ALA A 641 24.73 7.33 -21.74
CA ALA A 641 23.58 6.42 -21.87
C ALA A 641 22.64 6.92 -22.95
N MET A 642 21.91 6.00 -23.60
CA MET A 642 20.85 6.37 -24.53
C MET A 642 19.60 6.75 -23.73
N PRO A 643 18.98 7.93 -23.93
CA PRO A 643 17.67 8.24 -23.35
C PRO A 643 16.63 7.16 -23.71
N PHE A 644 15.60 6.95 -22.90
CA PHE A 644 14.59 5.93 -23.23
C PHE A 644 13.15 6.33 -22.88
N ASN A 645 12.92 6.83 -21.68
CA ASN A 645 11.58 7.20 -21.23
C ASN A 645 11.64 8.55 -20.53
N THR A 646 11.50 9.60 -21.34
CA THR A 646 11.75 10.98 -20.96
C THR A 646 10.45 11.75 -20.74
N SER A 647 10.44 12.61 -19.73
CA SER A 647 9.33 13.48 -19.35
C SER A 647 9.84 14.85 -18.89
N ASN A 648 9.02 15.87 -19.07
CA ASN A 648 9.09 17.12 -18.32
C ASN A 648 7.79 17.28 -17.49
N PRO A 649 7.72 18.19 -16.51
CA PRO A 649 6.46 18.54 -15.89
C PRO A 649 5.78 19.68 -16.66
N ILE A 650 4.45 19.73 -16.62
CA ILE A 650 3.63 20.78 -17.22
C ILE A 650 2.56 21.26 -16.24
N LEU A 651 1.98 22.42 -16.53
CA LEU A 651 0.77 22.88 -15.87
C LEU A 651 -0.44 22.12 -16.42
N TYR A 652 -1.23 21.53 -15.53
CA TYR A 652 -2.56 21.02 -15.82
C TYR A 652 -3.60 21.96 -15.21
N TYR A 653 -4.63 22.33 -15.97
CA TYR A 653 -5.67 23.22 -15.49
C TYR A 653 -7.07 22.85 -15.98
N ASN A 654 -8.07 23.16 -15.18
CA ASN A 654 -9.48 22.89 -15.48
C ASN A 654 -10.08 24.11 -16.16
N LYS A 655 -10.30 24.03 -17.48
CA LYS A 655 -10.83 25.13 -18.29
C LYS A 655 -12.22 25.57 -17.85
N ASP A 656 -13.05 24.66 -17.36
CA ASP A 656 -14.41 25.00 -16.91
C ASP A 656 -14.39 25.73 -15.57
N MET A 657 -13.44 25.41 -14.68
CA MET A 657 -13.16 26.22 -13.49
C MET A 657 -12.57 27.59 -13.86
N PHE A 658 -11.76 27.71 -14.92
CA PHE A 658 -11.30 29.01 -15.44
C PHE A 658 -12.48 29.86 -15.93
N LYS A 659 -13.32 29.32 -16.82
CA LYS A 659 -14.57 29.96 -17.28
C LYS A 659 -15.44 30.42 -16.10
N ALA A 660 -15.62 29.56 -15.09
CA ALA A 660 -16.39 29.87 -13.88
C ALA A 660 -15.68 30.83 -12.90
N ALA A 661 -14.37 31.05 -13.04
CA ALA A 661 -13.60 32.07 -12.32
C ALA A 661 -13.56 33.44 -13.02
N GLY A 662 -14.01 33.51 -14.29
CA GLY A 662 -13.82 34.69 -15.14
C GLY A 662 -12.41 34.78 -15.74
N LEU A 663 -11.66 33.68 -15.72
CA LEU A 663 -10.38 33.53 -16.41
C LEU A 663 -10.61 33.02 -17.83
N ASP A 664 -9.71 33.36 -18.76
CA ASP A 664 -9.73 32.84 -20.13
C ASP A 664 -9.29 31.36 -20.14
N PRO A 665 -10.16 30.41 -20.56
CA PRO A 665 -9.78 29.00 -20.64
C PRO A 665 -8.70 28.69 -21.68
N GLU A 666 -8.45 29.55 -22.67
CA GLU A 666 -7.45 29.30 -23.72
C GLU A 666 -6.09 29.96 -23.42
N ASN A 667 -5.98 30.76 -22.34
CA ASN A 667 -4.76 31.40 -21.91
C ASN A 667 -4.34 30.97 -20.49
N PRO A 668 -3.66 29.81 -20.33
CA PRO A 668 -3.11 29.40 -19.05
C PRO A 668 -2.04 30.38 -18.54
N PRO A 669 -1.87 30.49 -17.20
CA PRO A 669 -0.85 31.35 -16.61
C PRO A 669 0.55 30.85 -16.96
N LYS A 670 1.39 31.78 -17.41
CA LYS A 670 2.79 31.58 -17.83
C LYS A 670 3.78 32.17 -16.84
N THR A 671 3.35 33.11 -16.00
CA THR A 671 4.20 33.66 -14.91
C THR A 671 3.79 33.22 -13.51
N TYR A 672 4.69 33.37 -12.54
CA TYR A 672 4.43 33.19 -11.11
C TYR A 672 3.27 34.07 -10.62
N GLU A 673 3.21 35.32 -11.09
CA GLU A 673 2.19 36.31 -10.76
C GLU A 673 0.84 36.00 -11.43
N GLU A 674 0.87 35.50 -12.67
CA GLU A 674 -0.34 35.01 -13.36
C GLU A 674 -0.87 33.74 -12.69
N PHE A 675 0.01 32.82 -12.27
CA PHE A 675 -0.38 31.60 -11.55
C PHE A 675 -0.94 31.93 -10.16
N GLU A 676 -0.35 32.89 -9.44
CA GLU A 676 -0.90 33.40 -8.18
C GLU A 676 -2.30 34.00 -8.42
N GLN A 677 -2.48 34.85 -9.42
CA GLN A 677 -3.77 35.46 -9.76
C GLN A 677 -4.81 34.42 -10.16
N ALA A 678 -4.44 33.44 -10.99
CA ALA A 678 -5.31 32.33 -11.37
C ALA A 678 -5.68 31.49 -10.14
N ALA A 679 -4.71 31.06 -9.33
CA ALA A 679 -4.95 30.33 -8.09
C ALA A 679 -5.85 31.12 -7.12
N LYS A 680 -5.77 32.45 -7.10
CA LYS A 680 -6.58 33.35 -6.27
C LYS A 680 -8.00 33.59 -6.80
N ALA A 681 -8.20 33.58 -8.12
CA ALA A 681 -9.53 33.67 -8.75
C ALA A 681 -10.28 32.32 -8.72
N LEU A 682 -9.52 31.22 -8.80
CA LEU A 682 -10.00 29.84 -8.61
C LEU A 682 -10.26 29.52 -7.13
N ALA A 683 -9.55 30.18 -6.21
CA ALA A 683 -9.73 30.02 -4.76
C ALA A 683 -11.06 30.64 -4.30
N LYS A 684 -12.10 29.81 -4.24
CA LYS A 684 -13.46 30.20 -3.81
C LYS A 684 -13.88 29.42 -2.57
N ASP A 685 -14.72 30.03 -1.74
CA ASP A 685 -15.52 29.33 -0.71
C ASP A 685 -14.75 28.61 0.41
N GLY A 686 -13.47 28.95 0.61
CA GLY A 686 -12.56 28.29 1.57
C GLY A 686 -11.49 27.41 0.90
N LYS A 687 -11.61 27.21 -0.41
CA LYS A 687 -10.77 26.34 -1.22
C LYS A 687 -9.55 27.08 -1.78
N PRO A 688 -8.33 26.52 -1.74
CA PRO A 688 -7.27 26.83 -2.71
C PRO A 688 -7.71 26.60 -4.16
N GLY A 689 -7.16 27.42 -5.08
CA GLY A 689 -7.29 27.24 -6.51
C GLY A 689 -6.24 26.29 -7.11
N ALA A 690 -5.17 25.97 -6.39
CA ALA A 690 -4.06 25.15 -6.89
C ALA A 690 -3.45 24.22 -5.81
N SER A 691 -2.70 23.20 -6.25
CA SER A 691 -1.77 22.46 -5.40
C SER A 691 -0.59 21.94 -6.21
N MET A 692 0.58 21.89 -5.58
CA MET A 692 1.82 21.37 -6.14
C MET A 692 2.39 20.36 -5.13
N ALA A 693 2.86 19.21 -5.59
CA ALA A 693 3.44 18.21 -4.71
C ALA A 693 4.81 18.69 -4.22
N ILE A 694 5.16 18.38 -2.96
CA ILE A 694 6.51 18.65 -2.44
C ILE A 694 7.48 17.62 -3.01
N TYR A 695 7.94 17.88 -4.23
CA TYR A 695 8.81 17.01 -5.01
C TYR A 695 10.02 17.81 -5.46
N GLY A 696 11.23 17.39 -5.09
CA GLY A 696 12.44 18.19 -5.30
C GLY A 696 12.75 18.47 -6.78
N TRP A 697 12.28 17.60 -7.69
CA TRP A 697 12.36 17.81 -9.13
C TRP A 697 11.70 19.13 -9.57
N PHE A 698 10.57 19.53 -8.97
CA PHE A 698 9.94 20.80 -9.33
C PHE A 698 10.83 22.00 -8.97
N MET A 699 11.65 21.93 -7.91
CA MET A 699 12.62 22.99 -7.60
C MET A 699 13.71 23.08 -8.68
N GLU A 700 14.23 21.94 -9.15
CA GLU A 700 15.22 21.91 -10.26
C GLU A 700 14.64 22.56 -11.53
N GLN A 701 13.36 22.31 -11.82
CA GLN A 701 12.65 22.90 -12.96
C GLN A 701 12.43 24.41 -12.79
N PHE A 702 12.10 24.87 -11.58
CA PHE A 702 11.95 26.30 -11.31
C PHE A 702 13.28 27.07 -11.38
N PHE A 703 14.42 26.43 -11.12
CA PHE A 703 15.74 26.99 -11.42
C PHE A 703 15.98 27.10 -12.93
N ALA A 704 15.71 26.04 -13.70
CA ALA A 704 15.87 26.06 -15.15
C ALA A 704 14.93 27.06 -15.86
N ASN A 705 13.69 27.22 -15.38
CA ASN A 705 12.74 28.23 -15.84
C ASN A 705 13.20 29.68 -15.57
N GLN A 706 14.16 29.87 -14.67
CA GLN A 706 14.82 31.15 -14.35
C GLN A 706 16.19 31.32 -15.05
N ASN A 707 16.61 30.34 -15.85
CA ASN A 707 17.96 30.23 -16.40
C ASN A 707 19.07 30.21 -15.30
N ALA A 708 18.75 29.66 -14.13
CA ALA A 708 19.64 29.63 -12.96
C ALA A 708 20.30 28.25 -12.76
N ASP A 709 21.59 28.25 -12.46
CA ASP A 709 22.32 27.05 -12.03
C ASP A 709 21.88 26.63 -10.61
N TYR A 710 21.62 25.34 -10.43
CA TYR A 710 21.17 24.72 -9.17
C TYR A 710 22.35 24.26 -8.30
N VAL A 711 23.48 23.95 -8.94
CA VAL A 711 24.80 23.72 -8.33
C VAL A 711 25.85 24.51 -9.11
N ASN A 712 27.00 24.79 -8.50
CA ASN A 712 28.06 25.57 -9.15
C ASN A 712 28.74 24.81 -10.32
N ASN A 713 29.72 25.45 -10.95
CA ASN A 713 30.48 24.92 -12.09
C ASN A 713 29.60 24.59 -13.31
N GLY A 714 28.75 25.54 -13.71
CA GLY A 714 27.86 25.38 -14.86
C GLY A 714 26.83 24.29 -14.63
N ASN A 715 26.16 24.26 -13.48
CA ASN A 715 25.29 23.16 -13.07
C ASN A 715 26.02 21.80 -12.99
N GLY A 716 27.33 21.80 -12.71
CA GLY A 716 28.20 20.62 -12.77
C GLY A 716 28.59 20.17 -14.19
N ARG A 717 28.31 20.98 -15.23
CA ARG A 717 28.58 20.69 -16.65
C ARG A 717 29.94 21.19 -17.14
N THR A 718 30.52 22.23 -16.52
CA THR A 718 31.85 22.77 -16.89
C THR A 718 32.97 22.30 -15.97
N GLY A 719 32.62 21.59 -14.90
CA GLY A 719 33.48 20.88 -13.98
C GLY A 719 32.62 20.25 -12.89
N ALA A 720 33.16 19.28 -12.13
CA ALA A 720 32.39 18.64 -11.07
C ALA A 720 31.82 19.67 -10.08
N ALA A 721 30.51 19.63 -9.82
CA ALA A 721 29.86 20.47 -8.83
C ALA A 721 30.55 20.32 -7.46
N THR A 722 30.79 21.42 -6.76
CA THR A 722 31.35 21.45 -5.39
C THR A 722 30.43 22.11 -4.37
N GLU A 723 29.40 22.84 -4.82
CA GLU A 723 28.53 23.67 -3.98
C GLU A 723 27.10 23.68 -4.54
N SER A 724 26.12 23.60 -3.65
CA SER A 724 24.69 23.73 -3.96
C SER A 724 24.27 25.20 -3.92
N LEU A 725 23.67 25.69 -5.02
CA LEU A 725 23.16 27.05 -5.16
C LEU A 725 21.65 27.16 -4.83
N LEU A 726 21.10 26.14 -4.16
CA LEU A 726 19.69 26.04 -3.73
C LEU A 726 19.19 27.26 -2.93
N ASN A 727 20.07 27.94 -2.19
CA ASN A 727 19.78 29.13 -1.39
C ASN A 727 20.03 30.47 -2.10
N SER A 728 20.35 30.44 -3.39
CA SER A 728 20.43 31.63 -4.25
C SER A 728 19.07 32.28 -4.45
N GLU A 729 19.07 33.50 -5.03
CA GLU A 729 17.86 34.25 -5.34
C GLU A 729 16.80 33.39 -6.07
N ALA A 730 17.20 32.53 -7.00
CA ALA A 730 16.28 31.70 -7.79
C ALA A 730 15.47 30.71 -6.91
N GLY A 731 16.11 30.06 -5.94
CA GLY A 731 15.45 29.16 -5.00
C GLY A 731 14.61 29.90 -3.96
N VAL A 732 15.16 30.99 -3.43
CA VAL A 732 14.48 31.83 -2.43
C VAL A 732 13.25 32.53 -3.02
N LYS A 733 13.33 33.05 -4.25
CA LYS A 733 12.19 33.61 -5.02
C LYS A 733 11.09 32.57 -5.22
N THR A 734 11.45 31.37 -5.67
CA THR A 734 10.53 30.22 -5.86
C THR A 734 9.82 29.82 -4.57
N LEU A 735 10.57 29.56 -3.49
CA LEU A 735 9.98 29.09 -2.23
C LEU A 735 9.23 30.20 -1.49
N THR A 736 9.60 31.47 -1.68
CA THR A 736 8.83 32.63 -1.18
C THR A 736 7.50 32.78 -1.92
N TRP A 737 7.48 32.63 -3.26
CA TRP A 737 6.25 32.62 -4.05
C TRP A 737 5.30 31.48 -3.62
N TRP A 738 5.81 30.26 -3.47
CA TRP A 738 5.01 29.13 -3.00
C TRP A 738 4.52 29.33 -1.55
N LYS A 739 5.39 29.79 -0.65
CA LYS A 739 4.99 30.13 0.73
C LYS A 739 3.90 31.20 0.77
N LYS A 740 4.01 32.26 -0.04
CA LYS A 740 2.99 33.32 -0.13
C LYS A 740 1.62 32.74 -0.49
N MET A 741 1.56 31.87 -1.51
CA MET A 741 0.29 31.21 -1.89
C MET A 741 -0.26 30.24 -0.82
N MET A 742 0.61 29.62 -0.03
CA MET A 742 0.23 28.81 1.14
C MET A 742 -0.30 29.67 2.30
N ASP A 743 0.33 30.80 2.60
CA ASP A 743 -0.09 31.74 3.64
C ASP A 743 -1.41 32.44 3.27
N GLU A 744 -1.58 32.80 1.99
CA GLU A 744 -2.84 33.30 1.42
C GLU A 744 -3.90 32.21 1.23
N LYS A 745 -3.53 30.92 1.33
CA LYS A 745 -4.38 29.73 1.14
C LYS A 745 -4.96 29.58 -0.27
N THR A 746 -4.34 30.21 -1.26
CA THR A 746 -4.65 30.01 -2.68
C THR A 746 -4.03 28.72 -3.23
N VAL A 747 -3.00 28.20 -2.56
CA VAL A 747 -2.41 26.86 -2.75
C VAL A 747 -2.60 26.00 -1.50
N SER A 748 -2.76 24.68 -1.68
CA SER A 748 -2.66 23.68 -0.59
C SER A 748 -1.41 22.82 -0.71
N ASN A 749 -0.92 22.38 0.46
CA ASN A 749 0.06 21.31 0.60
C ASN A 749 -0.69 19.97 0.80
N LEU A 750 -0.49 19.03 -0.13
CA LEU A 750 -1.03 17.66 -0.06
C LEU A 750 0.06 16.60 0.19
N GLY A 751 1.30 17.04 0.51
CA GLY A 751 2.47 16.19 0.72
C GLY A 751 3.34 16.04 -0.53
N ARG A 752 4.22 15.04 -0.51
CA ARG A 752 5.26 14.80 -1.54
C ARG A 752 4.79 14.07 -2.80
N SER A 753 3.52 13.68 -2.85
CA SER A 753 2.97 12.74 -3.83
C SER A 753 2.21 13.49 -4.92
N THR A 754 2.67 13.42 -6.18
CA THR A 754 1.88 13.96 -7.30
C THR A 754 0.59 13.18 -7.52
N ASP A 755 0.52 11.93 -7.07
CA ASP A 755 -0.72 11.14 -7.07
C ASP A 755 -1.83 11.78 -6.21
N ASP A 756 -1.47 12.42 -5.08
CA ASP A 756 -2.43 13.11 -4.22
C ASP A 756 -2.87 14.46 -4.85
N THR A 757 -1.97 15.19 -5.53
CA THR A 757 -2.34 16.43 -6.24
C THR A 757 -3.12 16.17 -7.53
N THR A 758 -2.77 15.13 -8.28
CA THR A 758 -3.56 14.65 -9.43
C THR A 758 -4.92 14.08 -9.00
N ALA A 759 -5.03 13.43 -7.84
CA ALA A 759 -6.33 13.04 -7.27
C ALA A 759 -7.19 14.25 -6.87
N ALA A 760 -6.59 15.32 -6.33
CA ALA A 760 -7.28 16.58 -6.05
C ALA A 760 -7.77 17.26 -7.35
N PHE A 761 -6.88 17.37 -8.35
CA PHE A 761 -7.16 18.03 -9.62
C PHE A 761 -8.23 17.30 -10.46
N THR A 762 -8.10 15.99 -10.64
CA THR A 762 -9.08 15.16 -11.38
C THR A 762 -10.43 14.99 -10.65
N ALA A 763 -10.48 15.42 -9.39
CA ALA A 763 -11.71 15.58 -8.62
C ALA A 763 -12.30 17.00 -8.67
N GLN A 764 -11.69 17.96 -9.39
CA GLN A 764 -12.10 19.37 -9.46
C GLN A 764 -12.02 20.11 -8.12
N GLN A 765 -11.02 19.77 -7.30
CA GLN A 765 -10.81 20.34 -5.97
C GLN A 765 -9.74 21.43 -5.95
N ILE A 766 -8.89 21.43 -6.97
CA ILE A 766 -7.99 22.50 -7.34
C ILE A 766 -8.19 22.72 -8.84
N GLY A 767 -8.20 23.98 -9.28
CA GLY A 767 -8.31 24.33 -10.69
C GLY A 767 -7.00 24.20 -11.46
N MET A 768 -5.87 24.05 -10.76
CA MET A 768 -4.53 23.86 -11.34
C MET A 768 -3.66 22.88 -10.52
N THR A 769 -2.80 22.11 -11.20
CA THR A 769 -1.70 21.37 -10.57
C THR A 769 -0.50 21.20 -11.52
N LEU A 770 0.65 20.81 -10.97
CA LEU A 770 1.84 20.44 -11.74
C LEU A 770 2.11 18.95 -11.56
N ASP A 771 2.38 18.24 -12.65
CA ASP A 771 2.72 16.80 -12.64
C ASP A 771 3.61 16.46 -13.86
N SER A 772 4.21 15.28 -13.87
CA SER A 772 4.96 14.76 -15.04
C SER A 772 4.03 14.51 -16.23
N THR A 773 4.56 14.64 -17.43
CA THR A 773 3.94 14.19 -18.69
C THR A 773 3.68 12.68 -18.73
N ALA A 774 4.44 11.87 -18.00
CA ALA A 774 4.10 10.46 -17.77
C ALA A 774 2.74 10.28 -17.03
N GLY A 775 2.30 11.31 -16.29
CA GLY A 775 0.99 11.40 -15.67
C GLY A 775 -0.14 11.86 -16.62
N LEU A 776 0.18 12.48 -17.76
CA LEU A 776 -0.80 13.12 -18.66
C LEU A 776 -1.92 12.15 -19.07
N ARG A 777 -1.59 10.90 -19.42
CA ARG A 777 -2.59 9.87 -19.76
C ARG A 777 -3.58 9.61 -18.63
N LYS A 778 -3.08 9.51 -17.39
CA LYS A 778 -3.85 9.31 -16.16
C LYS A 778 -4.69 10.54 -15.82
N ILE A 779 -4.19 11.74 -16.10
CA ILE A 779 -4.89 13.01 -15.85
C ILE A 779 -6.01 13.23 -16.89
N VAL A 780 -5.78 12.90 -18.18
CA VAL A 780 -6.80 12.90 -19.24
C VAL A 780 -7.93 11.90 -18.93
N GLU A 781 -7.59 10.65 -18.58
CA GLU A 781 -8.58 9.63 -18.21
C GLU A 781 -9.27 9.95 -16.88
N GLY A 782 -8.56 10.62 -15.96
CA GLY A 782 -9.07 11.12 -14.69
C GLY A 782 -10.01 12.31 -14.85
N ALA A 783 -9.76 13.22 -15.79
CA ALA A 783 -10.69 14.28 -16.19
C ALA A 783 -11.94 13.65 -16.85
N GLY A 784 -11.75 12.71 -17.79
CA GLY A 784 -12.78 11.73 -18.17
C GLY A 784 -14.13 12.31 -18.62
N GLY A 785 -14.14 13.50 -19.23
CA GLY A 785 -15.35 14.21 -19.65
C GLY A 785 -16.13 14.91 -18.51
N LYS A 786 -15.60 14.93 -17.27
CA LYS A 786 -16.16 15.69 -16.14
C LYS A 786 -15.96 17.21 -16.29
N PHE A 787 -14.89 17.59 -16.98
CA PHE A 787 -14.46 18.95 -17.29
C PHE A 787 -13.51 18.93 -18.49
N GLU A 788 -13.37 20.06 -19.18
CA GLU A 788 -12.41 20.26 -20.24
C GLU A 788 -10.99 20.48 -19.67
N LEU A 789 -10.07 19.55 -19.97
CA LEU A 789 -8.69 19.62 -19.51
C LEU A 789 -7.84 20.50 -20.43
N GLY A 790 -7.29 21.56 -19.87
CA GLY A 790 -6.23 22.36 -20.48
C GLY A 790 -4.85 21.99 -19.94
N THR A 791 -3.82 22.29 -20.75
CA THR A 791 -2.41 22.19 -20.38
C THR A 791 -1.69 23.48 -20.70
N GLY A 792 -0.74 23.87 -19.85
CA GLY A 792 0.12 25.05 -20.03
C GLY A 792 1.59 24.73 -19.73
N PHE A 793 2.47 25.68 -20.01
CA PHE A 793 3.86 25.58 -19.58
C PHE A 793 3.96 25.72 -18.06
N LEU A 794 5.06 25.25 -17.46
CA LEU A 794 5.42 25.59 -16.09
C LEU A 794 5.55 27.11 -15.96
N PRO A 795 4.98 27.73 -14.91
CA PRO A 795 5.13 29.15 -14.70
C PRO A 795 6.59 29.51 -14.37
N ARG A 796 7.00 30.71 -14.77
CA ARG A 796 8.32 31.31 -14.45
C ARG A 796 8.16 32.72 -13.85
N PRO A 797 9.14 33.29 -13.14
CA PRO A 797 9.07 34.70 -12.76
C PRO A 797 8.92 35.63 -13.97
N ALA A 798 8.18 36.73 -13.85
CA ALA A 798 8.00 37.68 -14.97
C ALA A 798 9.29 38.37 -15.43
N ASP A 799 10.34 38.39 -14.60
CA ASP A 799 11.69 38.88 -14.92
C ASP A 799 12.59 37.84 -15.61
N ALA A 800 12.19 36.56 -15.63
CA ALA A 800 12.92 35.48 -16.31
C ALA A 800 12.76 35.57 -17.84
N LYS A 801 13.72 36.23 -18.51
CA LYS A 801 13.73 36.43 -19.97
C LYS A 801 13.91 35.11 -20.72
N GLU A 802 14.94 34.36 -20.33
CA GLU A 802 15.36 33.07 -20.88
C GLU A 802 15.15 31.96 -19.84
N GLY A 803 15.32 30.71 -20.26
CA GLY A 803 15.15 29.52 -19.42
C GLY A 803 14.45 28.39 -20.16
N GLY A 804 13.93 27.43 -19.41
CA GLY A 804 13.19 26.28 -19.94
C GLY A 804 13.12 25.14 -18.93
N VAL A 805 12.72 23.96 -19.40
CA VAL A 805 12.59 22.77 -18.57
C VAL A 805 13.76 21.81 -18.74
N VAL A 806 14.02 21.05 -17.68
CA VAL A 806 14.99 19.94 -17.66
C VAL A 806 14.24 18.64 -17.94
N VAL A 807 14.88 17.70 -18.62
CA VAL A 807 14.32 16.35 -18.76
C VAL A 807 14.51 15.52 -17.48
N GLY A 808 13.49 14.74 -17.13
CA GLY A 808 13.55 13.68 -16.13
C GLY A 808 12.94 12.39 -16.67
N GLY A 809 13.07 11.29 -15.94
CA GLY A 809 12.71 9.96 -16.43
C GLY A 809 13.91 9.02 -16.33
N ALA A 810 14.25 8.28 -17.38
CA ALA A 810 15.45 7.43 -17.37
C ALA A 810 16.09 7.17 -18.75
N SER A 811 17.33 6.69 -18.68
CA SER A 811 18.19 6.28 -19.80
C SER A 811 18.76 4.87 -19.59
N LEU A 812 19.33 4.29 -20.65
CA LEU A 812 19.85 2.94 -20.72
C LEU A 812 21.38 2.94 -20.82
N TYR A 813 22.03 2.31 -19.83
CA TYR A 813 23.47 2.16 -19.73
C TYR A 813 23.88 0.73 -20.14
N ILE A 814 24.91 0.60 -20.97
CA ILE A 814 25.54 -0.69 -21.30
C ILE A 814 26.66 -0.96 -20.28
N MET A 815 26.67 -2.15 -19.69
CA MET A 815 27.67 -2.53 -18.67
C MET A 815 28.96 -3.05 -19.31
N ASN A 816 30.12 -2.61 -18.80
CA ASN A 816 31.42 -2.96 -19.37
C ASN A 816 31.98 -4.32 -18.91
N ASN A 817 31.40 -4.93 -17.87
CA ASN A 817 31.74 -6.28 -17.38
C ASN A 817 31.15 -7.42 -18.24
N LYS A 818 30.89 -7.17 -19.52
CA LYS A 818 30.24 -8.09 -20.48
C LYS A 818 31.11 -8.30 -21.71
N SER A 819 30.98 -9.44 -22.37
CA SER A 819 31.71 -9.69 -23.63
C SER A 819 31.32 -8.68 -24.71
N GLU A 820 32.23 -8.38 -25.65
CA GLU A 820 31.95 -7.46 -26.77
C GLU A 820 30.69 -7.86 -27.56
N ALA A 821 30.42 -9.16 -27.68
CA ALA A 821 29.21 -9.68 -28.32
C ALA A 821 27.93 -9.33 -27.53
N GLN A 822 27.94 -9.44 -26.21
CA GLN A 822 26.83 -9.01 -25.35
C GLN A 822 26.65 -7.49 -25.40
N GLN A 823 27.74 -6.72 -25.41
CA GLN A 823 27.68 -5.27 -25.50
C GLN A 823 27.15 -4.79 -26.87
N GLN A 824 27.55 -5.43 -27.98
CA GLN A 824 26.96 -5.16 -29.30
C GLN A 824 25.48 -5.56 -29.33
N ALA A 825 25.11 -6.73 -28.80
CA ALA A 825 23.71 -7.17 -28.76
C ALA A 825 22.82 -6.24 -27.90
N ALA A 826 23.37 -5.72 -26.81
CA ALA A 826 22.74 -4.67 -26.01
C ALA A 826 22.54 -3.36 -26.80
N TRP A 827 23.53 -2.99 -27.61
CA TRP A 827 23.45 -1.84 -28.51
C TRP A 827 22.44 -2.04 -29.66
N GLU A 828 22.33 -3.23 -30.24
CA GLU A 828 21.27 -3.54 -31.23
C GLU A 828 19.87 -3.35 -30.63
N PHE A 829 19.63 -3.81 -29.39
CA PHE A 829 18.36 -3.59 -28.71
C PHE A 829 18.10 -2.10 -28.42
N ILE A 830 19.13 -1.34 -28.02
CA ILE A 830 19.02 0.10 -27.80
C ILE A 830 18.70 0.85 -29.09
N LYS A 831 19.33 0.49 -30.22
CA LYS A 831 18.97 1.01 -31.56
C LYS A 831 17.54 0.68 -31.95
N TYR A 832 17.08 -0.56 -31.73
CA TYR A 832 15.69 -0.95 -31.95
C TYR A 832 14.72 -0.11 -31.13
N LEU A 833 14.99 0.06 -29.82
CA LEU A 833 14.18 0.90 -28.94
C LEU A 833 14.13 2.36 -29.38
N ALA A 834 15.17 2.87 -30.04
CA ALA A 834 15.23 4.24 -30.56
C ALA A 834 14.54 4.42 -31.92
N THR A 835 14.03 3.36 -32.57
CA THR A 835 13.36 3.50 -33.88
C THR A 835 12.06 4.33 -33.80
N PRO A 836 11.69 5.09 -34.85
CA PRO A 836 10.50 5.94 -34.86
C PRO A 836 9.22 5.21 -34.47
N ALA A 837 8.93 4.06 -35.10
CA ALA A 837 7.75 3.25 -34.81
C ALA A 837 7.72 2.72 -33.36
N VAL A 838 8.86 2.31 -32.79
CA VAL A 838 8.91 1.86 -31.39
C VAL A 838 8.71 3.04 -30.43
N GLN A 839 9.36 4.18 -30.68
CA GLN A 839 9.20 5.38 -29.86
C GLN A 839 7.79 5.98 -29.92
N ALA A 840 7.14 5.96 -31.08
CA ALA A 840 5.75 6.38 -31.24
C ALA A 840 4.80 5.47 -30.45
N ASN A 841 4.93 4.14 -30.60
CA ASN A 841 4.11 3.18 -29.84
C ASN A 841 4.38 3.26 -28.32
N TRP A 842 5.64 3.42 -27.90
CA TRP A 842 6.02 3.62 -26.51
C TRP A 842 5.41 4.88 -25.93
N SER A 843 5.49 6.01 -26.64
CA SER A 843 4.89 7.29 -26.24
C SER A 843 3.37 7.17 -26.07
N VAL A 844 2.66 6.62 -27.07
CA VAL A 844 1.20 6.41 -27.00
C VAL A 844 0.79 5.46 -25.88
N ALA A 845 1.58 4.42 -25.59
CA ALA A 845 1.29 3.42 -24.56
C ALA A 845 1.59 3.90 -23.13
N THR A 846 2.47 4.87 -22.94
CA THR A 846 3.00 5.25 -21.60
C THR A 846 2.81 6.72 -21.21
N GLY A 847 2.74 7.63 -22.18
CA GLY A 847 2.73 9.07 -21.95
C GLY A 847 4.11 9.74 -21.90
N TYR A 848 5.20 8.99 -22.03
CA TYR A 848 6.55 9.56 -22.17
C TYR A 848 6.75 10.20 -23.56
N PHE A 849 7.71 11.12 -23.69
CA PHE A 849 8.14 11.61 -24.99
C PHE A 849 8.82 10.50 -25.81
N PRO A 850 8.67 10.51 -27.15
CA PRO A 850 9.62 9.83 -28.00
C PRO A 850 10.99 10.53 -27.92
N ILE A 851 12.07 9.78 -27.91
CA ILE A 851 13.45 10.31 -27.92
C ILE A 851 13.93 10.68 -29.34
N THR A 852 13.16 10.30 -30.37
CA THR A 852 13.52 10.34 -31.79
C THR A 852 12.53 11.21 -32.53
N THR A 853 13.00 12.25 -33.21
CA THR A 853 12.16 13.30 -33.83
C THR A 853 11.19 12.75 -34.88
N ALA A 854 11.65 11.81 -35.71
CA ALA A 854 10.83 11.14 -36.71
C ALA A 854 9.67 10.29 -36.13
N ALA A 855 9.64 10.02 -34.82
CA ALA A 855 8.49 9.36 -34.19
C ALA A 855 7.22 10.23 -34.20
N TYR A 856 7.35 11.56 -34.22
CA TYR A 856 6.22 12.47 -34.42
C TYR A 856 5.62 12.39 -35.83
N ASP A 857 6.35 11.80 -36.79
CA ASP A 857 5.83 11.55 -38.14
C ASP A 857 4.99 10.27 -38.25
N GLU A 858 5.07 9.36 -37.27
CA GLU A 858 4.31 8.10 -37.25
C GLU A 858 2.81 8.33 -37.06
N GLN A 859 1.99 7.67 -37.87
CA GLN A 859 0.54 7.88 -37.86
C GLN A 859 -0.10 7.59 -36.50
N VAL A 860 0.41 6.59 -35.77
CA VAL A 860 -0.10 6.22 -34.43
C VAL A 860 0.07 7.35 -33.41
N LEU A 861 1.17 8.13 -33.50
CA LEU A 861 1.39 9.27 -32.61
C LEU A 861 0.63 10.51 -33.11
N LYS A 862 0.57 10.75 -34.43
CA LYS A 862 -0.28 11.80 -35.03
C LYS A 862 -1.76 11.65 -34.65
N ASP A 863 -2.32 10.45 -34.76
CA ASP A 863 -3.70 10.14 -34.36
C ASP A 863 -3.92 10.34 -32.86
N ASN A 864 -2.93 9.97 -32.03
CA ASN A 864 -3.01 10.17 -30.58
C ASN A 864 -2.94 11.66 -30.21
N MET A 865 -2.05 12.46 -30.82
CA MET A 865 -1.92 13.89 -30.55
C MET A 865 -3.12 14.68 -31.07
N ALA A 866 -3.67 14.34 -32.24
CA ALA A 866 -4.91 14.92 -32.75
C ALA A 866 -6.12 14.63 -31.84
N LYS A 867 -6.14 13.46 -31.19
CA LYS A 867 -7.19 13.04 -30.24
C LYS A 867 -6.97 13.59 -28.82
N TYR A 868 -5.75 13.91 -28.45
CA TYR A 868 -5.32 14.38 -27.13
C TYR A 868 -4.32 15.54 -27.27
N PRO A 869 -4.78 16.74 -27.69
CA PRO A 869 -3.90 17.89 -27.96
C PRO A 869 -3.10 18.36 -26.74
N GLN A 870 -3.48 17.94 -25.54
CA GLN A 870 -2.72 18.16 -24.30
C GLN A 870 -1.27 17.62 -24.36
N PHE A 871 -0.99 16.65 -25.24
CA PHE A 871 0.38 16.16 -25.48
C PHE A 871 1.25 17.20 -26.20
N GLN A 872 0.67 18.10 -27.00
CA GLN A 872 1.43 19.09 -27.78
C GLN A 872 2.13 20.11 -26.87
N THR A 873 1.44 20.63 -25.84
CA THR A 873 1.99 21.61 -24.89
C THR A 873 3.31 21.16 -24.26
N ALA A 874 3.45 19.86 -24.01
CA ALA A 874 4.63 19.25 -23.42
C ALA A 874 5.83 19.26 -24.37
N VAL A 875 5.58 18.99 -25.66
CA VAL A 875 6.57 19.03 -26.75
C VAL A 875 6.97 20.47 -27.02
N ASP A 876 6.00 21.38 -27.14
CA ASP A 876 6.21 22.81 -27.32
C ASP A 876 7.12 23.38 -26.22
N GLN A 877 6.88 23.01 -24.95
CA GLN A 877 7.69 23.43 -23.81
C GLN A 877 9.11 22.86 -23.86
N LEU A 878 9.26 21.60 -24.28
CA LEU A 878 10.57 20.96 -24.44
C LEU A 878 11.38 21.66 -25.55
N HIS A 879 10.77 21.94 -26.70
CA HIS A 879 11.42 22.63 -27.82
C HIS A 879 11.67 24.12 -27.57
N ALA A 880 10.82 24.80 -26.79
CA ALA A 880 11.00 26.20 -26.40
C ALA A 880 12.07 26.43 -25.30
N SER A 881 12.69 25.37 -24.78
CA SER A 881 13.72 25.47 -23.74
C SER A 881 15.06 25.94 -24.31
N ALA A 882 15.60 27.04 -23.76
CA ALA A 882 16.83 27.68 -24.23
C ALA A 882 18.09 26.82 -24.01
N ASP A 883 19.15 27.07 -24.78
CA ASP A 883 20.44 26.38 -24.67
C ASP A 883 21.31 26.98 -23.54
N SER A 884 21.12 26.51 -22.29
CA SER A 884 21.96 26.90 -21.14
C SER A 884 22.34 25.76 -20.18
N THR A 885 23.27 25.99 -19.26
CA THR A 885 23.63 25.03 -18.19
C THR A 885 22.46 24.73 -17.25
N ALA A 886 21.59 25.73 -17.02
CA ALA A 886 20.37 25.59 -16.24
C ALA A 886 19.42 24.55 -16.87
N THR A 887 19.07 24.70 -18.15
CA THR A 887 18.17 23.78 -18.88
C THR A 887 18.83 22.44 -19.23
N SER A 888 20.16 22.38 -19.28
CA SER A 888 20.89 21.09 -19.35
C SER A 888 20.62 20.22 -18.12
N GLY A 889 20.22 20.83 -16.99
CA GLY A 889 20.05 20.15 -15.72
C GLY A 889 21.36 19.88 -14.99
N ALA A 890 21.28 19.85 -13.67
CA ALA A 890 22.42 19.67 -12.79
C ALA A 890 23.06 18.28 -12.90
N VAL A 891 24.34 18.18 -12.56
CA VAL A 891 25.12 16.94 -12.56
C VAL A 891 25.94 16.84 -11.26
N MET A 892 25.52 15.98 -10.33
CA MET A 892 26.21 15.72 -9.06
C MET A 892 26.01 14.27 -8.60
N GLY A 893 26.93 13.73 -7.82
CA GLY A 893 26.89 12.32 -7.38
C GLY A 893 25.89 11.98 -6.27
N VAL A 894 25.46 12.99 -5.50
CA VAL A 894 24.56 12.86 -4.33
C VAL A 894 23.15 13.43 -4.61
N PHE A 895 22.75 13.42 -5.88
CA PHE A 895 21.52 14.06 -6.33
C PHE A 895 20.24 13.41 -5.73
N PRO A 896 20.10 12.07 -5.64
CA PRO A 896 18.96 11.45 -4.96
C PRO A 896 18.80 11.92 -3.51
N GLU A 897 19.90 12.03 -2.77
CA GLU A 897 19.93 12.56 -1.42
C GLU A 897 19.61 14.06 -1.37
N ALA A 898 20.12 14.84 -2.33
CA ALA A 898 19.85 16.27 -2.44
C ALA A 898 18.35 16.55 -2.67
N ARG A 899 17.71 15.79 -3.56
CA ARG A 899 16.26 15.90 -3.84
C ARG A 899 15.44 15.65 -2.56
N GLN A 900 15.83 14.69 -1.73
CA GLN A 900 15.19 14.41 -0.43
C GLN A 900 15.42 15.52 0.62
N ILE A 901 16.58 16.15 0.63
CA ILE A 901 16.88 17.30 1.52
C ILE A 901 16.04 18.52 1.13
N VAL A 902 15.92 18.81 -0.18
CA VAL A 902 15.11 19.91 -0.73
C VAL A 902 13.64 19.76 -0.35
N GLU A 903 13.09 18.55 -0.46
CA GLU A 903 11.71 18.26 -0.05
C GLU A 903 11.49 18.51 1.45
N GLY A 904 12.47 18.17 2.30
CA GLY A 904 12.45 18.49 3.72
C GLY A 904 12.44 19.99 3.99
N ALA A 905 13.25 20.78 3.28
CA ALA A 905 13.28 22.23 3.40
C ALA A 905 11.97 22.89 2.96
N ILE A 906 11.37 22.41 1.86
CA ILE A 906 10.05 22.85 1.41
C ILE A 906 8.99 22.51 2.48
N GLU A 907 8.96 21.28 3.00
CA GLU A 907 8.05 20.89 4.09
C GLU A 907 8.20 21.79 5.32
N THR A 908 9.43 22.07 5.76
CA THR A 908 9.71 22.99 6.88
C THR A 908 9.09 24.37 6.65
N VAL A 909 9.29 24.97 5.48
CA VAL A 909 8.81 26.33 5.18
C VAL A 909 7.30 26.39 4.95
N LEU A 910 6.71 25.41 4.26
CA LEU A 910 5.26 25.37 4.02
C LEU A 910 4.46 24.98 5.27
N ASN A 911 5.09 24.33 6.26
CA ASN A 911 4.53 24.14 7.60
C ASN A 911 4.75 25.35 8.54
N GLY A 912 5.38 26.44 8.05
CA GLY A 912 5.63 27.67 8.80
C GLY A 912 6.78 27.60 9.81
N GLN A 913 7.69 26.64 9.67
CA GLN A 913 8.77 26.35 10.63
C GLN A 913 10.11 27.02 10.23
N GLY A 914 10.07 28.30 9.84
CA GLY A 914 11.25 29.08 9.42
C GLY A 914 10.96 29.95 8.19
N THR A 915 11.96 30.71 7.73
CA THR A 915 11.86 31.47 6.47
C THR A 915 12.35 30.63 5.28
N PRO A 916 11.98 31.00 4.04
CA PRO A 916 12.55 30.41 2.83
C PRO A 916 14.08 30.45 2.81
N GLN A 917 14.71 31.53 3.30
CA GLN A 917 16.17 31.65 3.33
C GLN A 917 16.79 30.64 4.32
N ASP A 918 16.37 30.64 5.59
CA ASP A 918 16.99 29.79 6.63
C ASP A 918 16.96 28.30 6.27
N ALA A 919 15.84 27.84 5.70
CA ALA A 919 15.65 26.44 5.34
C ALA A 919 16.44 26.06 4.08
N LEU A 920 16.53 26.95 3.09
CA LEU A 920 17.34 26.72 1.90
C LEU A 920 18.84 26.84 2.22
N ASP A 921 19.27 27.72 3.12
CA ASP A 921 20.66 27.81 3.61
C ASP A 921 21.08 26.50 4.29
N ALA A 922 20.23 25.98 5.20
CA ALA A 922 20.48 24.71 5.89
C ALA A 922 20.56 23.54 4.90
N ALA A 923 19.64 23.48 3.94
CA ALA A 923 19.62 22.46 2.88
C ALA A 923 20.83 22.57 1.94
N ALA A 924 21.15 23.78 1.46
CA ALA A 924 22.28 24.05 0.58
C ALA A 924 23.59 23.64 1.26
N LYS A 925 23.78 23.99 2.55
CA LYS A 925 24.94 23.54 3.31
C LYS A 925 24.99 22.01 3.41
N GLN A 926 23.89 21.34 3.75
CA GLN A 926 23.85 19.89 3.88
C GLN A 926 24.14 19.16 2.55
N ILE A 927 23.72 19.74 1.42
CA ILE A 927 24.01 19.23 0.08
C ILE A 927 25.48 19.50 -0.28
N THR A 928 26.01 20.70 -0.04
CA THR A 928 27.43 21.05 -0.24
C THR A 928 28.37 20.15 0.57
N ASP A 929 28.05 19.89 1.86
CA ASP A 929 28.81 18.95 2.71
C ASP A 929 28.85 17.53 2.07
N LYS A 930 27.71 17.06 1.54
CA LYS A 930 27.60 15.76 0.85
C LYS A 930 28.31 15.71 -0.50
N ILE A 931 28.25 16.79 -1.28
CA ILE A 931 28.98 16.93 -2.55
C ILE A 931 30.48 16.87 -2.28
N ALA A 932 30.97 17.61 -1.27
CA ALA A 932 32.37 17.58 -0.86
C ALA A 932 32.82 16.19 -0.41
N GLN A 933 31.99 15.49 0.38
CA GLN A 933 32.24 14.10 0.78
C GLN A 933 32.34 13.18 -0.45
N TYR A 934 31.36 13.22 -1.36
CA TYR A 934 31.34 12.39 -2.57
C TYR A 934 32.56 12.65 -3.48
N ASN A 935 32.87 13.91 -3.76
CA ASN A 935 34.01 14.29 -4.59
C ASN A 935 35.36 13.85 -3.99
N SER A 936 35.44 13.65 -2.67
CA SER A 936 36.64 13.11 -2.02
C SER A 936 36.86 11.61 -2.30
N THR A 937 35.80 10.86 -2.64
CA THR A 937 35.87 9.42 -2.94
C THR A 937 36.15 9.13 -4.42
N VAL A 938 35.77 10.04 -5.32
CA VAL A 938 35.93 9.88 -6.79
C VAL A 938 37.26 10.43 -7.31
N LYS A 939 37.94 11.31 -6.56
CA LYS A 939 39.24 11.86 -6.97
C LYS A 939 40.35 10.80 -7.04
N LYS A 940 40.79 10.50 -8.26
CA LYS A 940 42.09 9.90 -8.61
C LYS A 940 42.65 10.61 -9.84
#